data_AF-A0AA42Y341-F1
#
_entry.id   AF-A0AA42Y341-F1
#
_cell.length_a   1.000
_cell.length_b   1.000
_cell.length_c   1.000
_cell.angle_alpha   90.00
_cell.angle_beta   90.00
_cell.angle_gamma   90.00
#
_symmetry.space_group_name_H-M   'P 1'
#
loop_
_entity.id
_entity.type
_entity.pdbx_description
1 polymer ?
#
loop_
_entity_poly.entity_id
_entity_poly.type
_entity_poly.pdbx_seq_one_letter_code
_entity_poly.pdbx_strand_id
1 'polypeptide(L)'
;MTWLPALLGAVASASVGPLVGADTAAYWQQDVRYEVVARLDEATGVLSGRARIRYTNRSPDTLGDFYVHLYLNAFRPGSRWADRDSIEGQRRFNDLVDPDYAFERIRYSSINGVAVQPEFPYAPDSTIARFRLPTPLPPGGGLDVVIEWDARPSTVPRRQGREGRRFDFAQWYPRVVVYDRLGWQAHPLYPAGEFYGEFATYDVTLDLEEDQVIGATGVPVEGDPGWERRKADPRVTVDLQRDWYAERAQRNAGCRALAIDQGRKCVRFYAEDVHHFAMSLNPEYVYEEGRFNDVVVRVLYLPDDRAQWGNGVVVARTAEALRWLDELFGPFPWPQLTNVHRIEGGGTEFPMMVMNGGASLGLILHEVGHNYLMGILANNEWKEGFLDEGFSSFQTAWYFEERFPDFDGYPGLERFVLDQDLDGWSEPVSMVSEDYRDFATYGTMVYTKGQLFFHQLRYIVGDEVMRAILREYYTRWKLKHVTESSLLEVAETESGRDLRTFFGQWLHGAPVYDYAMGKVTRREAADGSWETSVEVRRLGDGMIPVEIGSAADGAPIIYARSSGRPEREVVRFRTTERPGRLMLDPELRTHDWNYLNNRERRFLTFLNDAWRFDIYVHEPSRRDRLVSSIAPTVWYNEAGGLTVGTRVRSNYLGRYERHEMWLARGLTGDDPTTERDDAWFDFRLRLSNPMWLRTPRSAQSLEAWVLEGRTGAEVAWEWERRTSFASPNVRRDRLTATWMVTRNMTFLDRAQWENGGTGEITHTAGWERSTQNAQWRMKIAYGGGIAYAARDLGARFERRYDVEPFGRATGSAAVRWSTAGGAWTLGARVFGGGYLGESVPLAQRAIPVDGADAYERFGNPLIRSRGAAFVRPEFFYHAPGNGNLRGYTPGLGGRWLTSINLEVERVLRRSNRGPLRTASVVIFGDGALADSLAVPSTGGAAVTPLLDAGAGLRLGLRIGDVDVPLRVEFPFVVSRPQYAHNRRQGTETIEFRWLMSLERSF
;
A
#
# COMPACT_ATOMS: atom_id res chain seq x y z
N MET A 1 46.28 -28.61 41.37
CA MET A 1 46.35 -27.89 40.07
C MET A 1 45.50 -26.63 40.23
N THR A 2 46.10 -25.51 40.69
CA THR A 2 46.62 -24.38 39.84
C THR A 2 45.47 -23.57 39.22
N TRP A 3 45.15 -22.29 39.49
CA TRP A 3 45.76 -21.13 40.19
C TRP A 3 44.65 -20.08 40.51
N LEU A 4 44.83 -19.32 41.60
CA LEU A 4 44.44 -17.89 41.82
C LEU A 4 45.78 -17.10 41.93
N PRO A 5 45.89 -15.75 42.04
CA PRO A 5 44.93 -14.63 41.97
C PRO A 5 45.47 -13.36 41.23
N ALA A 6 44.73 -12.24 41.38
CA ALA A 6 45.18 -10.83 41.47
C ALA A 6 45.15 -9.95 40.22
N LEU A 7 44.30 -8.90 40.28
CA LEU A 7 44.73 -7.52 40.02
C LEU A 7 43.68 -6.52 40.55
N LEU A 8 44.06 -5.88 41.65
CA LEU A 8 43.50 -4.65 42.21
C LEU A 8 44.58 -3.59 41.99
N GLY A 9 44.24 -2.44 41.41
CA GLY A 9 45.07 -1.24 41.48
C GLY A 9 45.27 -0.49 40.17
N ALA A 10 44.38 0.46 39.87
CA ALA A 10 44.72 1.81 39.41
C ALA A 10 43.41 2.63 39.28
N VAL A 11 43.00 3.24 40.39
CA VAL A 11 42.11 4.40 40.37
C VAL A 11 42.97 5.57 39.88
N ALA A 12 42.87 5.88 38.59
CA ALA A 12 43.30 7.16 38.05
C ALA A 12 42.03 7.96 37.75
N SER A 13 41.86 9.01 38.53
CA SER A 13 40.91 10.11 38.34
C SER A 13 41.11 10.73 36.95
N ALA A 14 40.37 10.23 35.96
CA ALA A 14 40.10 10.99 34.74
C ALA A 14 39.01 11.99 35.07
N SER A 15 39.43 13.24 35.27
CA SER A 15 38.57 14.41 35.24
C SER A 15 37.63 14.32 34.04
N VAL A 16 36.32 14.30 34.31
CA VAL A 16 35.28 14.53 33.31
C VAL A 16 35.42 15.98 32.85
N GLY A 17 36.25 16.20 31.84
CA GLY A 17 36.14 17.38 31.00
C GLY A 17 34.84 17.31 30.22
N PRO A 18 34.29 18.44 29.77
CA PRO A 18 33.14 18.42 28.87
C PRO A 18 33.51 17.55 27.66
N LEU A 19 32.65 16.58 27.34
CA LEU A 19 32.65 15.92 26.04
C LEU A 19 32.36 17.00 25.00
N VAL A 20 33.42 17.66 24.53
CA VAL A 20 33.42 18.34 23.25
C VAL A 20 33.15 17.22 22.24
N GLY A 21 31.99 17.28 21.59
CA GLY A 21 31.56 16.30 20.59
C GLY A 21 32.68 16.07 19.57
N ALA A 22 32.82 14.84 19.10
CA ALA A 22 33.75 14.55 18.01
C ALA A 22 33.25 15.27 16.75
N ASP A 23 33.77 16.48 16.54
CA ASP A 23 33.46 17.42 15.47
C ASP A 23 33.96 16.91 14.12
N THR A 24 33.36 15.85 13.59
CA THR A 24 33.68 15.22 12.29
C THR A 24 35.19 15.04 11.99
N ALA A 25 36.06 15.03 13.01
CA ALA A 25 37.49 15.28 12.83
C ALA A 25 38.23 14.14 12.10
N ALA A 26 37.63 12.94 12.10
CA ALA A 26 38.11 11.77 11.37
C ALA A 26 37.35 11.54 10.05
N TYR A 27 36.42 12.43 9.68
CA TYR A 27 35.65 12.34 8.46
C TYR A 27 36.52 12.65 7.24
N TRP A 28 36.32 11.89 6.18
CA TRP A 28 36.91 12.12 4.87
C TRP A 28 35.92 11.70 3.80
N GLN A 29 36.01 12.35 2.64
CA GLN A 29 35.35 11.98 1.39
C GLN A 29 36.32 12.28 0.25
N GLN A 30 36.09 11.73 -0.93
CA GLN A 30 37.02 11.91 -2.04
C GLN A 30 36.92 13.32 -2.65
N ASP A 31 37.96 13.75 -3.37
CA ASP A 31 37.92 14.99 -4.16
C ASP A 31 37.86 14.61 -5.63
N VAL A 32 36.72 14.89 -6.25
CA VAL A 32 36.42 14.51 -7.63
C VAL A 32 36.10 15.75 -8.44
N ARG A 33 36.69 15.86 -9.63
CA ARG A 33 36.42 16.96 -10.56
C ARG A 33 36.23 16.43 -11.96
N TYR A 34 35.14 16.85 -12.57
CA TYR A 34 34.74 16.49 -13.92
C TYR A 34 34.91 17.67 -14.86
N GLU A 35 35.63 17.44 -15.95
CA GLU A 35 35.57 18.27 -17.16
C GLU A 35 34.89 17.42 -18.24
N VAL A 36 33.65 17.75 -18.60
CA VAL A 36 32.83 16.99 -19.56
C VAL A 36 32.59 17.83 -20.81
N VAL A 37 32.78 17.22 -21.98
CA VAL A 37 32.33 17.74 -23.27
C VAL A 37 31.40 16.72 -23.88
N ALA A 38 30.18 17.11 -24.21
CA ALA A 38 29.18 16.22 -24.79
C ALA A 38 28.45 16.85 -25.97
N ARG A 39 28.20 16.05 -27.00
CA ARG A 39 27.48 16.44 -28.22
C ARG A 39 26.27 15.53 -28.42
N LEU A 40 25.09 16.13 -28.59
CA LEU A 40 23.86 15.38 -28.89
C LEU A 40 23.62 15.33 -30.40
N ASP A 41 23.46 14.12 -30.93
CA ASP A 41 22.84 13.85 -32.22
C ASP A 41 21.36 13.53 -31.99
N GLU A 42 20.48 14.50 -32.25
CA GLU A 42 19.05 14.36 -32.01
C GLU A 42 18.38 13.35 -32.95
N ALA A 43 18.92 13.12 -34.14
CA ALA A 43 18.33 12.19 -35.11
C ALA A 43 18.43 10.75 -34.60
N THR A 44 19.54 10.39 -33.94
CA THR A 44 19.75 9.07 -33.35
C THR A 44 19.43 9.03 -31.84
N GLY A 45 19.30 10.19 -31.21
CA GLY A 45 19.16 10.38 -29.76
C GLY A 45 20.45 10.07 -28.99
N VAL A 46 21.59 9.89 -29.66
CA VAL A 46 22.86 9.51 -29.05
C VAL A 46 23.62 10.75 -28.61
N LEU A 47 24.02 10.75 -27.34
CA LEU A 47 24.92 11.73 -26.73
C LEU A 47 26.33 11.14 -26.68
N SER A 48 27.24 11.70 -27.46
CA SER A 48 28.66 11.32 -27.42
C SER A 48 29.42 12.24 -26.47
N GLY A 49 30.01 11.66 -25.42
CA GLY A 49 30.72 12.37 -24.37
C GLY A 49 32.21 12.04 -24.27
N ARG A 50 32.96 12.98 -23.72
CA ARG A 50 34.33 12.83 -23.22
C ARG A 50 34.44 13.50 -21.86
N ALA A 51 34.93 12.77 -20.87
CA ALA A 51 35.10 13.23 -19.50
C ALA A 51 36.56 13.07 -19.12
N ARG A 52 37.13 14.13 -18.57
CA ARG A 52 38.37 14.08 -17.82
C ARG A 52 38.04 14.20 -16.34
N ILE A 53 38.36 13.17 -15.57
CA ILE A 53 38.08 13.05 -14.15
C ILE A 53 39.40 13.19 -13.41
N ARG A 54 39.52 14.22 -12.57
CA ARG A 54 40.61 14.33 -11.60
C ARG A 54 40.09 13.80 -10.27
N TYR A 55 40.72 12.76 -9.76
CA TYR A 55 40.34 12.11 -8.50
C TYR A 55 41.52 12.17 -7.54
N THR A 56 41.30 12.64 -6.31
CA THR A 56 42.32 12.60 -5.25
C THR A 56 41.86 11.66 -4.15
N ASN A 57 42.70 10.66 -3.84
CA ASN A 57 42.44 9.72 -2.78
C ASN A 57 42.63 10.40 -1.42
N ARG A 58 41.54 10.68 -0.70
CA ARG A 58 41.56 11.22 0.66
C ARG A 58 41.34 10.15 1.73
N SER A 59 41.16 8.89 1.32
CA SER A 59 41.05 7.78 2.26
C SER A 59 42.41 7.44 2.91
N PRO A 60 42.42 6.74 4.05
CA PRO A 60 43.65 6.19 4.63
C PRO A 60 44.21 4.99 3.85
N ASP A 61 43.49 4.51 2.82
CA ASP A 61 43.79 3.28 2.10
C ASP A 61 44.59 3.55 0.81
N THR A 62 45.35 2.55 0.36
CA THR A 62 45.95 2.57 -0.98
C THR A 62 45.00 1.85 -1.94
N LEU A 63 44.52 2.54 -2.97
CA LEU A 63 43.55 1.99 -3.92
C LEU A 63 44.27 1.27 -5.08
N GLY A 64 43.78 0.08 -5.45
CA GLY A 64 44.29 -0.70 -6.59
C GLY A 64 43.41 -0.67 -7.83
N ASP A 65 42.17 -0.19 -7.67
CA ASP A 65 41.13 -0.19 -8.69
C ASP A 65 40.40 1.16 -8.66
N PHE A 66 39.70 1.48 -9.75
CA PHE A 66 38.84 2.65 -9.90
C PHE A 66 37.52 2.21 -10.53
N TYR A 67 36.40 2.71 -10.03
CA TYR A 67 35.08 2.27 -10.46
C TYR A 67 34.22 3.45 -10.91
N VAL A 68 33.43 3.20 -11.96
CA VAL A 68 32.35 4.10 -12.38
C VAL A 68 31.05 3.33 -12.55
N HIS A 69 29.94 3.96 -12.19
CA HIS A 69 28.59 3.57 -12.58
C HIS A 69 28.31 4.00 -14.02
N LEU A 70 27.58 3.14 -14.73
CA LEU A 70 27.05 3.33 -16.07
C LEU A 70 25.52 3.16 -16.04
N TYR A 71 24.86 4.02 -15.28
CA TYR A 71 23.49 3.79 -14.79
C TYR A 71 22.45 3.65 -15.90
N LEU A 72 22.63 4.27 -17.07
CA LEU A 72 21.67 4.09 -18.17
C LEU A 72 21.57 2.63 -18.62
N ASN A 73 22.61 1.81 -18.41
CA ASN A 73 22.53 0.38 -18.72
C ASN A 73 21.53 -0.39 -17.85
N ALA A 74 20.97 0.21 -16.79
CA ALA A 74 19.89 -0.40 -16.02
C ALA A 74 18.57 -0.47 -16.82
N PHE A 75 18.36 0.41 -17.80
CA PHE A 75 17.10 0.47 -18.58
C PHE A 75 17.20 -0.26 -19.92
N ARG A 76 17.94 -1.38 -19.95
CA ARG A 76 18.13 -2.25 -21.12
C ARG A 76 17.79 -3.70 -20.80
N PRO A 77 17.50 -4.55 -21.82
CA PRO A 77 17.27 -5.97 -21.61
C PRO A 77 18.45 -6.67 -20.91
N GLY A 78 18.14 -7.57 -19.97
CA GLY A 78 19.12 -8.36 -19.22
C GLY A 78 19.92 -7.59 -18.17
N SER A 79 19.51 -6.37 -17.82
CA SER A 79 20.02 -5.69 -16.62
C SER A 79 19.38 -6.28 -15.37
N ARG A 80 20.02 -6.08 -14.21
CA ARG A 80 19.44 -6.51 -12.92
C ARG A 80 18.10 -5.84 -12.62
N TRP A 81 17.94 -4.57 -13.02
CA TRP A 81 16.66 -3.88 -12.92
C TRP A 81 15.59 -4.56 -13.77
N ALA A 82 15.87 -4.77 -15.06
CA ALA A 82 14.92 -5.34 -16.00
C ALA A 82 14.48 -6.76 -15.58
N ASP A 83 15.42 -7.53 -15.05
CA ASP A 83 15.18 -8.87 -14.52
C ASP A 83 14.34 -8.84 -13.25
N ARG A 84 14.59 -7.90 -12.33
CA ARG A 84 13.74 -7.73 -11.15
C ARG A 84 12.32 -7.33 -11.50
N ASP A 85 12.15 -6.35 -12.39
CA ASP A 85 10.83 -5.96 -12.90
C ASP A 85 10.10 -7.21 -13.44
N SER A 86 10.82 -8.06 -14.18
CA SER A 86 10.26 -9.28 -14.78
C SER A 86 9.85 -10.33 -13.74
N ILE A 87 10.62 -10.49 -12.66
CA ILE A 87 10.25 -11.34 -11.51
C ILE A 87 8.94 -10.85 -10.86
N GLU A 88 8.74 -9.54 -10.79
CA GLU A 88 7.52 -8.91 -10.28
C GLU A 88 6.38 -8.85 -11.32
N GLY A 89 6.55 -9.47 -12.49
CA GLY A 89 5.55 -9.54 -13.55
C GLY A 89 5.45 -8.28 -14.41
N GLN A 90 6.40 -7.35 -14.30
CA GLN A 90 6.52 -6.15 -15.12
C GLN A 90 7.56 -6.37 -16.23
N ARG A 91 7.15 -6.34 -17.50
CA ARG A 91 8.09 -6.46 -18.63
C ARG A 91 8.41 -5.10 -19.25
N ARG A 92 8.96 -4.18 -18.45
CA ARG A 92 9.18 -2.79 -18.86
C ARG A 92 10.36 -2.64 -19.83
N PHE A 93 11.51 -3.21 -19.49
CA PHE A 93 12.76 -3.04 -20.25
C PHE A 93 13.20 -4.30 -20.99
N ASN A 94 12.85 -5.49 -20.50
CA ASN A 94 13.24 -6.78 -21.09
C ASN A 94 12.62 -7.05 -22.47
N ASP A 95 11.62 -6.28 -22.89
CA ASP A 95 11.00 -6.37 -24.23
C ASP A 95 11.48 -5.29 -25.21
N LEU A 96 12.34 -4.37 -24.77
CA LEU A 96 12.82 -3.29 -25.63
C LEU A 96 13.87 -3.80 -26.62
N VAL A 97 13.86 -3.25 -27.82
CA VAL A 97 14.84 -3.49 -28.87
C VAL A 97 15.60 -2.20 -29.19
N ASP A 98 16.73 -2.27 -29.88
CA ASP A 98 17.39 -1.05 -30.36
C ASP A 98 16.50 -0.39 -31.42
N PRO A 99 16.26 0.94 -31.39
CA PRO A 99 16.92 1.96 -30.56
C PRO A 99 16.19 2.34 -29.25
N ASP A 100 15.17 1.60 -28.82
CA ASP A 100 14.26 1.99 -27.74
C ASP A 100 14.85 1.93 -26.33
N TYR A 101 15.74 0.98 -26.04
CA TYR A 101 16.35 0.87 -24.71
C TYR A 101 17.43 1.94 -24.47
N ALA A 102 17.69 2.24 -23.18
CA ALA A 102 18.80 3.11 -22.80
C ALA A 102 20.13 2.37 -22.79
N PHE A 103 21.22 3.06 -23.08
CA PHE A 103 22.55 2.49 -22.90
C PHE A 103 23.57 3.54 -22.52
N GLU A 104 24.68 3.03 -21.99
CA GLU A 104 25.92 3.78 -21.82
C GLU A 104 27.10 2.87 -22.19
N ARG A 105 27.90 3.29 -23.18
CA ARG A 105 28.95 2.47 -23.78
C ARG A 105 30.28 3.22 -23.77
N ILE A 106 31.25 2.68 -23.04
CA ILE A 106 32.62 3.21 -23.04
C ILE A 106 33.29 2.84 -24.37
N ARG A 107 33.73 3.86 -25.11
CA ARG A 107 34.51 3.71 -26.36
C ARG A 107 36.02 3.69 -26.10
N TYR A 108 36.47 4.48 -25.14
CA TYR A 108 37.88 4.63 -24.80
C TYR A 108 38.04 5.01 -23.33
N SER A 109 39.09 4.50 -22.70
CA SER A 109 39.49 4.86 -21.35
C SER A 109 41.01 4.88 -21.17
N SER A 110 41.51 5.87 -20.44
CA SER A 110 42.90 5.92 -19.99
C SER A 110 43.03 6.46 -18.58
N ILE A 111 44.09 6.04 -17.89
CA ILE A 111 44.43 6.43 -16.53
C ILE A 111 45.88 6.92 -16.55
N ASN A 112 46.11 8.17 -16.15
CA ASN A 112 47.40 8.85 -16.21
C ASN A 112 48.06 8.74 -17.61
N GLY A 113 47.24 8.81 -18.67
CA GLY A 113 47.67 8.67 -20.07
C GLY A 113 47.90 7.23 -20.54
N VAL A 114 47.81 6.22 -19.66
CA VAL A 114 47.92 4.81 -20.03
C VAL A 114 46.54 4.27 -20.40
N ALA A 115 46.39 3.71 -21.60
CA ALA A 115 45.13 3.09 -22.01
C ALA A 115 44.81 1.89 -21.11
N VAL A 116 43.57 1.83 -20.63
CA VAL A 116 43.05 0.75 -19.78
C VAL A 116 41.75 0.22 -20.37
N GLN A 117 41.40 -1.03 -20.07
CA GLN A 117 40.14 -1.63 -20.50
C GLN A 117 39.18 -1.74 -19.30
N PRO A 118 37.88 -1.44 -19.49
CA PRO A 118 36.88 -1.66 -18.45
C PRO A 118 36.60 -3.14 -18.26
N GLU A 119 36.48 -3.56 -17.01
CA GLU A 119 35.97 -4.86 -16.61
C GLU A 119 34.56 -4.70 -16.03
N PHE A 120 33.62 -5.57 -16.40
CA PHE A 120 32.23 -5.49 -15.96
C PHE A 120 31.94 -6.61 -14.96
N PRO A 121 32.09 -6.38 -13.64
CA PRO A 121 32.02 -7.44 -12.63
C PRO A 121 30.65 -8.14 -12.55
N TYR A 122 29.59 -7.50 -13.03
CA TYR A 122 28.23 -8.04 -13.01
C TYR A 122 27.69 -8.39 -14.40
N ALA A 123 28.56 -8.55 -15.41
CA ALA A 123 28.13 -8.89 -16.77
C ALA A 123 27.09 -10.05 -16.78
N PRO A 124 25.99 -9.94 -17.58
CA PRO A 124 25.74 -8.91 -18.59
C PRO A 124 25.17 -7.58 -18.03
N ASP A 125 24.99 -7.44 -16.73
CA ASP A 125 24.60 -6.18 -16.07
C ASP A 125 25.80 -5.21 -16.11
N SER A 126 25.87 -4.41 -17.18
CA SER A 126 26.96 -3.46 -17.42
C SER A 126 26.69 -2.10 -16.75
N THR A 127 26.05 -2.08 -15.59
CA THR A 127 25.77 -0.85 -14.83
C THR A 127 26.99 -0.35 -14.04
N ILE A 128 28.08 -1.12 -14.00
CA ILE A 128 29.33 -0.80 -13.32
C ILE A 128 30.50 -1.21 -14.21
N ALA A 129 31.49 -0.31 -14.32
CA ALA A 129 32.79 -0.60 -14.91
C ALA A 129 33.90 -0.45 -13.85
N ARG A 130 34.74 -1.48 -13.74
CA ARG A 130 35.97 -1.50 -12.95
C ARG A 130 37.17 -1.29 -13.85
N PHE A 131 38.12 -0.48 -13.40
CA PHE A 131 39.42 -0.29 -14.02
C PHE A 131 40.51 -0.64 -13.04
N ARG A 132 41.37 -1.58 -13.42
CA ARG A 132 42.58 -1.87 -12.65
C ARG A 132 43.57 -0.72 -12.82
N LEU A 133 44.07 -0.17 -11.72
CA LEU A 133 45.03 0.93 -11.78
C LEU A 133 46.40 0.43 -12.28
N PRO A 134 47.03 1.11 -13.26
CA PRO A 134 48.40 0.78 -13.68
C PRO A 134 49.43 0.94 -12.56
N THR A 135 49.16 1.84 -11.61
CA THR A 135 49.96 2.06 -10.41
C THR A 135 49.01 2.29 -9.24
N PRO A 136 49.20 1.60 -8.09
CA PRO A 136 48.36 1.81 -6.91
C PRO A 136 48.35 3.28 -6.48
N LEU A 137 47.18 3.76 -6.04
CA LEU A 137 46.95 5.15 -5.65
C LEU A 137 47.06 5.29 -4.12
N PRO A 138 48.19 5.78 -3.58
CA PRO A 138 48.36 5.92 -2.13
C PRO A 138 47.46 7.03 -1.55
N PRO A 139 47.28 7.09 -0.22
CA PRO A 139 46.64 8.22 0.45
C PRO A 139 47.26 9.56 0.03
N GLY A 140 46.41 10.53 -0.28
CA GLY A 140 46.79 11.84 -0.82
C GLY A 140 47.22 11.84 -2.30
N GLY A 141 47.30 10.68 -2.96
CA GLY A 141 47.64 10.55 -4.37
C GLY A 141 46.53 11.02 -5.30
N GLY A 142 46.90 11.46 -6.51
CA GLY A 142 45.97 11.90 -7.56
C GLY A 142 45.93 10.98 -8.78
N LEU A 143 44.79 10.96 -9.45
CA LEU A 143 44.50 10.20 -10.66
C LEU A 143 43.90 11.11 -11.73
N ASP A 144 44.38 11.01 -12.97
CA ASP A 144 43.78 11.64 -14.14
C ASP A 144 43.17 10.55 -15.02
N VAL A 145 41.85 10.48 -15.06
CA VAL A 145 41.10 9.48 -15.83
C VAL A 145 40.43 10.16 -17.02
N VAL A 146 40.59 9.61 -18.22
CA VAL A 146 39.85 10.04 -19.41
C VAL A 146 38.93 8.92 -19.84
N ILE A 147 37.64 9.21 -19.99
CA ILE A 147 36.64 8.27 -20.52
C ILE A 147 35.88 8.93 -21.66
N GLU A 148 35.77 8.23 -22.79
CA GLU A 148 34.90 8.60 -23.90
C GLU A 148 33.77 7.57 -24.00
N TRP A 149 32.53 8.04 -24.12
CA TRP A 149 31.35 7.17 -24.13
C TRP A 149 30.24 7.67 -25.05
N ASP A 150 29.36 6.75 -25.43
CA ASP A 150 28.04 7.06 -25.99
C ASP A 150 26.96 6.74 -24.96
N ALA A 151 25.97 7.62 -24.85
CA ALA A 151 24.80 7.45 -24.01
C ALA A 151 23.53 7.69 -24.82
N ARG A 152 22.45 6.97 -24.51
CA ARG A 152 21.11 7.26 -25.03
C ARG A 152 20.06 6.90 -23.99
N PRO A 153 19.07 7.78 -23.71
CA PRO A 153 17.94 7.45 -22.85
C PRO A 153 16.95 6.48 -23.53
N SER A 154 16.15 5.80 -22.73
CA SER A 154 15.08 4.91 -23.18
C SER A 154 13.85 5.70 -23.65
N THR A 155 13.12 5.16 -24.62
CA THR A 155 11.78 5.67 -24.98
C THR A 155 10.73 5.37 -23.91
N VAL A 156 11.00 4.41 -23.03
CA VAL A 156 10.20 4.16 -21.82
C VAL A 156 10.80 4.97 -20.67
N PRO A 157 10.13 6.03 -20.20
CA PRO A 157 10.69 6.91 -19.19
C PRO A 157 10.66 6.24 -17.81
N ARG A 158 11.80 6.30 -17.11
CA ARG A 158 11.95 5.93 -15.70
C ARG A 158 13.22 6.59 -15.15
N ARG A 159 13.11 7.68 -14.39
CA ARG A 159 14.20 8.57 -13.90
C ARG A 159 15.00 9.28 -15.01
N GLN A 160 15.10 8.66 -16.18
CA GLN A 160 15.57 9.17 -17.46
C GLN A 160 14.51 8.91 -18.53
N GLY A 161 14.58 9.57 -19.69
CA GLY A 161 13.71 9.22 -20.82
C GLY A 161 13.92 10.09 -22.06
N ARG A 162 13.34 9.68 -23.18
CA ARG A 162 13.28 10.49 -24.40
C ARG A 162 11.97 10.33 -25.16
N GLU A 163 11.50 11.43 -25.75
CA GLU A 163 10.30 11.49 -26.59
C GLU A 163 10.51 12.56 -27.68
N GLY A 164 10.62 12.14 -28.95
CA GLY A 164 10.93 13.06 -30.05
C GLY A 164 12.25 13.81 -29.79
N ARG A 165 12.19 15.16 -29.75
CA ARG A 165 13.33 16.06 -29.44
C ARG A 165 13.41 16.45 -27.95
N ARG A 166 12.63 15.79 -27.09
CA ARG A 166 12.64 15.96 -25.64
C ARG A 166 13.47 14.87 -24.98
N PHE A 167 14.36 15.25 -24.08
CA PHE A 167 15.25 14.33 -23.40
C PHE A 167 15.38 14.69 -21.92
N ASP A 168 15.16 13.72 -21.04
CA ASP A 168 15.51 13.79 -19.63
C ASP A 168 16.76 12.94 -19.40
N PHE A 169 17.91 13.61 -19.40
CA PHE A 169 19.22 13.01 -19.16
C PHE A 169 19.54 13.04 -17.67
N ALA A 170 19.14 11.98 -16.98
CA ALA A 170 19.66 11.63 -15.67
C ALA A 170 20.74 10.56 -15.81
N GLN A 171 21.78 10.65 -14.97
CA GLN A 171 22.89 9.68 -14.90
C GLN A 171 23.49 9.27 -16.26
N TRP A 172 23.72 10.24 -17.15
CA TRP A 172 24.05 10.02 -18.57
C TRP A 172 25.55 9.88 -18.87
N TYR A 173 26.38 9.87 -17.83
CA TYR A 173 27.84 9.88 -17.92
C TYR A 173 28.46 8.89 -16.92
N PRO A 174 29.72 8.45 -17.16
CA PRO A 174 30.40 7.54 -16.24
C PRO A 174 30.66 8.23 -14.90
N ARG A 175 29.86 7.87 -13.89
CA ARG A 175 29.86 8.50 -12.57
C ARG A 175 30.74 7.73 -11.60
N VAL A 176 31.66 8.39 -10.91
CA VAL A 176 32.56 7.77 -9.94
C VAL A 176 31.73 7.11 -8.85
N VAL A 177 32.02 5.83 -8.58
CA VAL A 177 31.45 5.09 -7.46
C VAL A 177 32.00 5.67 -6.17
N VAL A 178 31.18 5.81 -5.13
CA VAL A 178 31.65 6.29 -3.83
C VAL A 178 32.66 5.31 -3.23
N TYR A 179 33.77 5.84 -2.74
CA TYR A 179 34.67 5.10 -1.85
C TYR A 179 34.58 5.71 -0.46
N ASP A 180 33.96 4.98 0.47
CA ASP A 180 33.81 5.42 1.87
C ASP A 180 34.50 4.45 2.83
N ARG A 181 34.26 4.60 4.14
CA ARG A 181 34.85 3.74 5.20
C ARG A 181 34.52 2.25 5.06
N LEU A 182 33.54 1.88 4.23
CA LEU A 182 33.16 0.49 3.93
C LEU A 182 33.72 0.02 2.57
N GLY A 183 34.54 0.85 1.91
CA GLY A 183 35.16 0.57 0.61
C GLY A 183 34.37 1.13 -0.57
N TRP A 184 34.57 0.53 -1.75
CA TRP A 184 33.83 0.89 -2.97
C TRP A 184 32.36 0.45 -2.87
N GLN A 185 31.43 1.39 -2.99
CA GLN A 185 29.99 1.12 -3.01
C GLN A 185 29.49 0.78 -4.42
N ALA A 186 30.12 -0.21 -5.05
CA ALA A 186 29.89 -0.59 -6.44
C ALA A 186 28.66 -1.52 -6.58
N HIS A 187 27.46 -0.99 -6.32
CA HIS A 187 26.21 -1.75 -6.40
C HIS A 187 25.42 -1.44 -7.67
N PRO A 188 24.87 -2.45 -8.37
CA PRO A 188 23.99 -2.24 -9.51
C PRO A 188 22.77 -1.39 -9.18
N LEU A 189 22.27 -0.63 -10.16
CA LEU A 189 21.00 0.07 -9.99
C LEU A 189 19.83 -0.92 -10.02
N TYR A 190 18.96 -0.80 -9.03
CA TYR A 190 17.83 -1.69 -8.80
C TYR A 190 16.52 -0.87 -8.76
N PRO A 191 15.33 -1.47 -8.99
CA PRO A 191 14.10 -0.69 -9.01
C PRO A 191 13.80 0.03 -7.70
N ALA A 192 14.12 -0.64 -6.59
CA ALA A 192 14.11 -0.09 -5.24
C ALA A 192 15.42 0.65 -4.95
N GLY A 193 15.33 1.83 -4.33
CA GLY A 193 16.46 2.74 -4.08
C GLY A 193 16.75 3.69 -5.25
N GLU A 194 17.38 4.82 -4.93
CA GLU A 194 17.99 5.74 -5.89
C GLU A 194 19.52 5.64 -5.88
N PHE A 195 20.21 6.76 -5.69
CA PHE A 195 21.60 6.94 -6.09
C PHE A 195 22.50 7.32 -4.92
N TYR A 196 23.77 6.92 -4.99
CA TYR A 196 24.82 7.34 -4.07
C TYR A 196 26.03 7.78 -4.88
N GLY A 197 26.58 8.97 -4.63
CA GLY A 197 27.72 9.47 -5.38
C GLY A 197 28.60 10.45 -4.64
N GLU A 198 29.81 10.62 -5.17
CA GLU A 198 30.82 11.53 -4.62
C GLU A 198 30.44 12.98 -4.87
N PHE A 199 30.61 13.84 -3.87
CA PHE A 199 30.62 15.28 -4.10
C PHE A 199 31.73 15.64 -5.07
N ALA A 200 31.40 16.43 -6.09
CA ALA A 200 32.32 16.78 -7.15
C ALA A 200 32.10 18.19 -7.69
N THR A 201 33.14 18.70 -8.33
CA THR A 201 33.02 19.84 -9.24
C THR A 201 32.67 19.34 -10.63
N TYR A 202 31.67 19.93 -11.27
CA TYR A 202 31.27 19.64 -12.65
C TYR A 202 31.47 20.87 -13.53
N ASP A 203 32.30 20.73 -14.56
CA ASP A 203 32.48 21.68 -15.64
C ASP A 203 32.02 21.02 -16.95
N VAL A 204 30.78 21.29 -17.35
CA VAL A 204 30.08 20.55 -18.41
C VAL A 204 29.82 21.46 -19.60
N THR A 205 30.40 21.12 -20.75
CA THR A 205 30.19 21.81 -22.02
C THR A 205 29.32 20.96 -22.94
N LEU A 206 28.21 21.55 -23.40
CA LEU A 206 27.21 20.91 -24.24
C LEU A 206 27.20 21.53 -25.64
N ASP A 207 27.32 20.70 -26.66
CA ASP A 207 27.08 21.03 -28.07
C ASP A 207 25.70 20.47 -28.48
N LEU A 208 24.74 21.36 -28.75
CA LEU A 208 23.33 21.05 -29.00
C LEU A 208 22.79 21.83 -30.21
N GLU A 209 21.63 21.43 -30.74
CA GLU A 209 20.90 22.25 -31.73
C GLU A 209 20.55 23.64 -31.17
N GLU A 210 20.57 24.67 -32.02
CA GLU A 210 20.47 26.08 -31.60
C GLU A 210 19.17 26.40 -30.84
N ASP A 211 18.06 25.73 -31.18
CA ASP A 211 16.73 25.98 -30.60
C ASP A 211 16.44 25.19 -29.32
N GLN A 212 17.31 24.25 -28.91
CA GLN A 212 17.11 23.49 -27.68
C GLN A 212 17.10 24.40 -26.44
N VAL A 213 16.25 24.09 -25.46
CA VAL A 213 16.22 24.79 -24.18
C VAL A 213 16.64 23.83 -23.09
N ILE A 214 17.56 24.26 -22.24
CA ILE A 214 18.22 23.41 -21.24
C ILE A 214 17.74 23.80 -19.84
N GLY A 215 17.21 22.84 -19.09
CA GLY A 215 17.15 22.90 -17.63
C GLY A 215 18.20 21.95 -17.06
N ALA A 216 19.06 22.40 -16.15
CA ALA A 216 20.17 21.58 -15.66
C ALA A 216 20.54 21.89 -14.21
N THR A 217 21.32 20.99 -13.62
CA THR A 217 22.19 21.26 -12.47
C THR A 217 23.25 22.31 -12.84
N GLY A 218 23.62 23.18 -11.89
CA GLY A 218 24.67 24.16 -12.07
C GLY A 218 24.23 25.48 -12.71
N VAL A 219 25.19 26.40 -12.86
CA VAL A 219 25.00 27.75 -13.41
C VAL A 219 25.60 27.81 -14.82
N PRO A 220 24.92 28.41 -15.82
CA PRO A 220 25.49 28.61 -17.14
C PRO A 220 26.56 29.72 -17.10
N VAL A 221 27.82 29.34 -17.28
CA VAL A 221 28.97 30.26 -17.28
C VAL A 221 29.34 30.75 -18.69
N GLU A 222 29.01 29.99 -19.73
CA GLU A 222 29.15 30.39 -21.15
C GLU A 222 27.94 29.94 -21.98
N GLY A 223 27.60 30.70 -23.04
CA GLY A 223 26.43 30.41 -23.89
C GLY A 223 25.07 30.74 -23.25
N ASP A 224 24.01 30.83 -24.05
CA ASP A 224 22.63 30.92 -23.55
C ASP A 224 21.98 29.52 -23.59
N PRO A 225 21.54 28.98 -22.43
CA PRO A 225 20.72 27.77 -22.36
C PRO A 225 19.46 27.78 -23.22
N GLY A 226 19.04 28.94 -23.73
CA GLY A 226 17.80 29.17 -24.48
C GLY A 226 16.75 29.92 -23.66
N TRP A 227 17.12 30.39 -22.47
CA TRP A 227 16.22 31.03 -21.52
C TRP A 227 15.75 32.39 -22.02
N GLU A 228 16.64 33.18 -22.63
CA GLU A 228 16.30 34.53 -23.10
C GLU A 228 15.31 34.50 -24.26
N ARG A 229 15.44 33.52 -25.16
CA ARG A 229 14.51 33.30 -26.28
C ARG A 229 13.14 32.81 -25.80
N ARG A 230 13.07 32.11 -24.67
CA ARG A 230 11.89 31.34 -24.23
C ARG A 230 11.25 31.84 -22.93
N LYS A 231 11.70 32.99 -22.43
CA LYS A 231 11.10 33.65 -21.27
C LYS A 231 9.61 33.92 -21.47
N ALA A 232 8.82 33.64 -20.44
CA ALA A 232 7.37 33.84 -20.48
C ALA A 232 6.97 35.32 -20.54
N ASP A 233 7.72 36.18 -19.84
CA ASP A 233 7.54 37.64 -19.88
C ASP A 233 8.73 38.29 -20.61
N PRO A 234 8.52 38.87 -21.80
CA PRO A 234 9.60 39.47 -22.58
C PRO A 234 10.28 40.67 -21.90
N ARG A 235 9.66 41.23 -20.85
CA ARG A 235 10.18 42.38 -20.09
C ARG A 235 11.19 41.98 -19.01
N VAL A 236 11.23 40.71 -18.63
CA VAL A 236 12.19 40.19 -17.65
C VAL A 236 13.55 40.03 -18.32
N THR A 237 14.62 40.47 -17.65
CA THR A 237 15.99 40.18 -18.07
C THR A 237 16.44 38.92 -17.34
N VAL A 238 16.80 37.86 -18.08
CA VAL A 238 17.22 36.60 -17.48
C VAL A 238 18.53 36.78 -16.71
N ASP A 239 18.52 36.44 -15.42
CA ASP A 239 19.73 36.42 -14.61
C ASP A 239 20.49 35.10 -14.78
N LEU A 240 21.58 35.11 -15.53
CA LEU A 240 22.40 33.92 -15.75
C LEU A 240 23.35 33.58 -14.58
N GLN A 241 23.52 34.46 -13.59
CA GLN A 241 24.43 34.30 -12.44
C GLN A 241 25.89 33.91 -12.78
N ARG A 242 26.38 34.27 -13.98
CA ARG A 242 27.73 33.90 -14.48
C ARG A 242 28.85 34.25 -13.52
N ASP A 243 28.72 35.38 -12.84
CA ASP A 243 29.76 35.92 -11.96
C ASP A 243 29.96 35.07 -10.70
N TRP A 244 28.99 34.23 -10.30
CA TRP A 244 29.09 33.40 -9.11
C TRP A 244 30.29 32.44 -9.15
N TYR A 245 30.60 31.88 -10.33
CA TYR A 245 31.74 30.97 -10.53
C TYR A 245 32.84 31.56 -11.42
N ALA A 246 32.79 32.85 -11.79
CA ALA A 246 33.64 33.40 -12.85
C ALA A 246 35.14 33.14 -12.65
N GLU A 247 35.68 33.30 -11.43
CA GLU A 247 37.10 33.03 -11.15
C GLU A 247 37.45 31.54 -11.23
N ARG A 248 36.54 30.66 -10.80
CA ARG A 248 36.75 29.20 -10.71
C ARG A 248 36.57 28.52 -12.08
N ALA A 249 35.64 29.02 -12.89
CA ALA A 249 35.31 28.53 -14.22
C ALA A 249 36.34 28.91 -15.30
N GLN A 250 37.24 29.87 -15.07
CA GLN A 250 38.22 30.33 -16.07
C GLN A 250 39.29 29.30 -16.49
N ARG A 251 39.33 28.11 -15.88
CA ARG A 251 40.42 27.12 -16.06
C ARG A 251 40.32 26.26 -17.32
N ASN A 252 39.25 26.39 -18.11
CA ASN A 252 39.01 25.56 -19.30
C ASN A 252 38.76 26.45 -20.53
N ALA A 253 39.14 25.96 -21.71
CA ALA A 253 38.99 26.69 -22.97
C ALA A 253 37.53 26.86 -23.43
N GLY A 254 36.60 26.12 -22.79
CA GLY A 254 35.17 26.32 -22.86
C GLY A 254 34.59 26.20 -24.26
N CYS A 255 33.52 26.95 -24.54
CA CYS A 255 32.84 26.93 -25.83
C CYS A 255 33.72 27.41 -26.99
N ARG A 256 34.75 28.21 -26.70
CA ARG A 256 35.66 28.76 -27.72
C ARG A 256 36.60 27.72 -28.32
N ALA A 257 36.84 26.61 -27.62
CA ALA A 257 37.67 25.51 -28.12
C ALA A 257 36.91 24.48 -28.97
N LEU A 258 35.58 24.56 -29.01
CA LEU A 258 34.76 23.64 -29.80
C LEU A 258 34.53 24.21 -31.20
N ALA A 259 34.69 23.36 -32.22
CA ALA A 259 34.23 23.65 -33.57
C ALA A 259 32.71 23.37 -33.63
N ILE A 260 31.90 24.40 -33.41
CA ILE A 260 30.43 24.31 -33.45
C ILE A 260 29.95 24.54 -34.89
N ASP A 261 29.15 23.60 -35.40
CA ASP A 261 28.59 23.67 -36.76
C ASP A 261 27.48 24.73 -36.86
N GLN A 262 27.15 25.14 -38.09
CA GLN A 262 26.01 26.03 -38.34
C GLN A 262 24.69 25.40 -37.86
N GLY A 263 23.83 26.19 -37.21
CA GLY A 263 22.56 25.72 -36.64
C GLY A 263 22.68 25.08 -35.25
N ARG A 264 23.87 25.08 -34.66
CA ARG A 264 24.14 24.53 -33.32
C ARG A 264 24.63 25.61 -32.37
N LYS A 265 24.54 25.34 -31.07
CA LYS A 265 25.03 26.19 -30.00
C LYS A 265 25.89 25.42 -29.01
N CYS A 266 26.76 26.17 -28.34
CA CYS A 266 27.48 25.68 -27.18
C CYS A 266 27.00 26.38 -25.91
N VAL A 267 26.79 25.59 -24.86
CA VAL A 267 26.47 26.09 -23.51
C VAL A 267 27.35 25.35 -22.51
N ARG A 268 27.94 26.09 -21.57
CA ARG A 268 28.81 25.54 -20.53
C ARG A 268 28.24 25.81 -19.16
N PHE A 269 28.02 24.76 -18.38
CA PHE A 269 27.53 24.80 -17.01
C PHE A 269 28.64 24.48 -16.01
N TYR A 270 28.56 25.12 -14.84
CA TYR A 270 29.48 24.89 -13.73
C TYR A 270 28.72 24.65 -12.43
N ALA A 271 29.12 23.63 -11.67
CA ALA A 271 28.60 23.32 -10.33
C ALA A 271 29.72 22.83 -9.41
N GLU A 272 29.67 23.20 -8.14
CA GLU A 272 30.60 22.74 -7.10
C GLU A 272 29.82 22.09 -5.95
N ASP A 273 30.47 21.14 -5.29
CA ASP A 273 29.93 20.40 -4.15
C ASP A 273 28.53 19.81 -4.44
N VAL A 274 28.38 19.24 -5.63
CA VAL A 274 27.19 18.46 -6.01
C VAL A 274 27.61 17.03 -6.32
N HIS A 275 26.78 16.04 -6.02
CA HIS A 275 27.14 14.65 -6.31
C HIS A 275 26.64 14.16 -7.67
N HIS A 276 25.79 14.93 -8.36
CA HIS A 276 25.20 14.53 -9.62
C HIS A 276 24.88 15.74 -10.50
N PHE A 277 25.26 15.68 -11.78
CA PHE A 277 24.84 16.61 -12.82
C PHE A 277 23.73 16.00 -13.70
N ALA A 278 22.52 16.57 -13.67
CA ALA A 278 21.41 16.18 -14.52
C ALA A 278 21.01 17.31 -15.48
N MET A 279 20.36 16.94 -16.60
CA MET A 279 19.81 17.91 -17.53
C MET A 279 18.53 17.40 -18.20
N SER A 280 17.67 18.34 -18.59
CA SER A 280 16.49 18.11 -19.39
C SER A 280 16.46 19.10 -20.56
N LEU A 281 16.12 18.58 -21.74
CA LEU A 281 16.18 19.28 -23.01
C LEU A 281 14.81 19.25 -23.68
N ASN A 282 14.30 20.41 -24.09
CA ASN A 282 13.14 20.50 -24.96
C ASN A 282 13.17 21.84 -25.71
N PRO A 283 13.05 21.86 -27.06
CA PRO A 283 13.01 23.12 -27.80
C PRO A 283 11.77 23.96 -27.46
N GLU A 284 10.71 23.36 -26.90
CA GLU A 284 9.44 23.99 -26.59
C GLU A 284 9.29 24.50 -25.15
N TYR A 285 10.31 24.39 -24.29
CA TYR A 285 10.16 24.91 -22.93
C TYR A 285 9.82 26.40 -22.89
N VAL A 286 9.00 26.77 -21.93
CA VAL A 286 8.77 28.15 -21.51
C VAL A 286 9.56 28.35 -20.22
N TYR A 287 10.29 29.47 -20.15
CA TYR A 287 11.16 29.80 -19.03
C TYR A 287 10.52 30.88 -18.14
N GLU A 288 10.52 30.65 -16.84
CA GLU A 288 10.20 31.65 -15.80
C GLU A 288 11.27 31.63 -14.72
N GLU A 289 11.49 32.77 -14.07
CA GLU A 289 12.39 32.85 -12.91
C GLU A 289 11.79 33.70 -11.80
N GLY A 290 12.28 33.43 -10.59
CA GLY A 290 12.07 34.25 -9.40
C GLY A 290 13.21 34.05 -8.43
N ARG A 291 13.04 34.51 -7.20
CA ARG A 291 14.10 34.49 -6.19
C ARG A 291 13.58 34.09 -4.83
N PHE A 292 14.43 33.41 -4.08
CA PHE A 292 14.33 33.22 -2.65
C PHE A 292 15.70 33.56 -2.05
N ASN A 293 15.78 34.66 -1.28
CA ASN A 293 17.06 35.26 -0.89
C ASN A 293 17.99 35.43 -2.12
N ASP A 294 19.23 34.96 -2.03
CA ASP A 294 20.20 35.02 -3.13
C ASP A 294 20.01 33.90 -4.17
N VAL A 295 19.16 32.91 -3.88
CA VAL A 295 18.91 31.75 -4.75
C VAL A 295 17.95 32.14 -5.88
N VAL A 296 18.38 31.95 -7.12
CA VAL A 296 17.49 32.07 -8.29
C VAL A 296 16.72 30.77 -8.47
N VAL A 297 15.39 30.88 -8.45
CA VAL A 297 14.47 29.79 -8.74
C VAL A 297 14.14 29.84 -10.22
N ARG A 298 14.52 28.80 -10.96
CA ARG A 298 14.29 28.69 -12.41
C ARG A 298 13.23 27.64 -12.67
N VAL A 299 12.28 27.94 -13.54
CA VAL A 299 11.19 27.03 -13.89
C VAL A 299 11.11 26.87 -15.39
N LEU A 300 11.09 25.62 -15.85
CA LEU A 300 10.91 25.27 -17.26
C LEU A 300 9.71 24.33 -17.41
N TYR A 301 8.77 24.67 -18.27
CA TYR A 301 7.54 23.88 -18.47
C TYR A 301 7.06 23.95 -19.92
N LEU A 302 6.15 23.06 -20.32
CA LEU A 302 5.63 23.05 -21.70
C LEU A 302 4.49 24.08 -21.87
N PRO A 303 4.28 24.63 -23.08
CA PRO A 303 3.26 25.66 -23.31
C PRO A 303 1.86 25.25 -22.84
N ASP A 304 1.49 23.98 -23.02
CA ASP A 304 0.19 23.42 -22.65
C ASP A 304 -0.03 23.36 -21.13
N ASP A 305 1.04 23.41 -20.33
CA ASP A 305 0.98 23.37 -18.87
C ASP A 305 0.89 24.75 -18.21
N ARG A 306 0.86 25.83 -19.00
CA ARG A 306 0.90 27.22 -18.52
C ARG A 306 -0.14 27.52 -17.43
N ALA A 307 -1.31 26.90 -17.49
CA ALA A 307 -2.37 27.11 -16.50
C ALA A 307 -2.01 26.61 -15.09
N GLN A 308 -1.17 25.57 -14.98
CA GLN A 308 -0.77 24.96 -13.71
C GLN A 308 0.65 25.37 -13.30
N TRP A 309 1.55 25.55 -14.26
CA TRP A 309 2.97 25.79 -14.03
C TRP A 309 3.36 27.28 -14.10
N GLY A 310 2.87 27.97 -15.12
CA GLY A 310 3.31 29.32 -15.46
C GLY A 310 2.68 30.42 -14.60
N ASN A 311 2.86 31.67 -15.05
CA ASN A 311 2.42 32.88 -14.36
C ASN A 311 2.98 32.98 -12.92
N GLY A 312 4.18 32.46 -12.70
CA GLY A 312 4.87 32.46 -11.42
C GLY A 312 4.34 31.45 -10.40
N VAL A 313 3.40 30.56 -10.76
CA VAL A 313 2.81 29.60 -9.81
C VAL A 313 3.86 28.63 -9.27
N VAL A 314 4.60 27.95 -10.15
CA VAL A 314 5.62 26.98 -9.72
C VAL A 314 6.86 27.70 -9.17
N VAL A 315 7.17 28.91 -9.66
CA VAL A 315 8.23 29.76 -9.08
C VAL A 315 7.92 30.04 -7.60
N ALA A 316 6.70 30.50 -7.29
CA ALA A 316 6.29 30.81 -5.93
C ALA A 316 6.27 29.56 -5.03
N ARG A 317 5.78 28.41 -5.54
CA ARG A 317 5.78 27.13 -4.79
C ARG A 317 7.19 26.61 -4.50
N THR A 318 8.11 26.76 -5.45
CA THR A 318 9.50 26.35 -5.26
C THR A 318 10.21 27.27 -4.26
N ALA A 319 9.96 28.58 -4.32
CA ALA A 319 10.45 29.53 -3.31
C ALA A 319 9.85 29.29 -1.92
N GLU A 320 8.58 28.86 -1.83
CA GLU A 320 7.95 28.42 -0.58
C GLU A 320 8.65 27.20 0.01
N ALA A 321 8.94 26.19 -0.83
CA ALA A 321 9.64 25.00 -0.40
C ALA A 321 11.04 25.32 0.15
N LEU A 322 11.82 26.15 -0.56
CA LEU A 322 13.12 26.60 -0.07
C LEU A 322 13.02 27.33 1.27
N ARG A 323 12.02 28.19 1.46
CA ARG A 323 11.81 28.91 2.73
C ARG A 323 11.56 27.96 3.90
N TRP A 324 10.66 27.00 3.72
CA TRP A 324 10.36 26.01 4.76
C TRP A 324 11.60 25.19 5.13
N LEU A 325 12.36 24.75 4.13
CA LEU A 325 13.55 23.92 4.35
C LEU A 325 14.70 24.73 4.98
N ASP A 326 14.89 25.99 4.59
CA ASP A 326 15.80 26.93 5.26
C ASP A 326 15.41 27.12 6.75
N GLU A 327 14.12 27.24 7.05
CA GLU A 327 13.61 27.38 8.43
C GLU A 327 13.88 26.14 9.30
N LEU A 328 13.78 24.94 8.70
CA LEU A 328 13.99 23.65 9.36
C LEU A 328 15.46 23.30 9.55
N PHE A 329 16.28 23.46 8.50
CA PHE A 329 17.64 22.93 8.45
C PHE A 329 18.69 24.05 8.51
N GLY A 330 18.62 24.98 7.57
CA GLY A 330 19.60 26.07 7.41
C GLY A 330 19.75 26.47 5.94
N PRO A 331 20.57 27.50 5.63
CA PRO A 331 20.55 28.14 4.31
C PRO A 331 20.99 27.24 3.16
N PHE A 332 20.19 27.18 2.10
CA PHE A 332 20.53 26.52 0.83
C PHE A 332 21.93 26.95 0.32
N PRO A 333 22.87 26.01 0.07
CA PRO A 333 24.27 26.34 -0.22
C PRO A 333 24.54 26.80 -1.65
N TRP A 334 23.63 26.53 -2.58
CA TRP A 334 23.87 26.75 -4.01
C TRP A 334 23.15 28.00 -4.52
N PRO A 335 23.67 28.66 -5.59
CA PRO A 335 23.12 29.93 -6.07
C PRO A 335 21.78 29.81 -6.80
N GLN A 336 21.35 28.60 -7.17
CA GLN A 336 20.13 28.39 -7.93
C GLN A 336 19.51 27.02 -7.69
N LEU A 337 18.22 26.92 -8.02
CA LEU A 337 17.47 25.68 -8.12
C LEU A 337 16.60 25.69 -9.38
N THR A 338 16.78 24.68 -10.23
CA THR A 338 15.98 24.49 -11.45
C THR A 338 14.82 23.53 -11.18
N ASN A 339 13.57 23.90 -11.47
CA ASN A 339 12.41 23.02 -11.42
C ASN A 339 11.84 22.83 -12.83
N VAL A 340 11.94 21.61 -13.38
CA VAL A 340 11.59 21.31 -14.76
C VAL A 340 10.41 20.37 -14.87
N HIS A 341 9.50 20.64 -15.80
CA HIS A 341 8.49 19.68 -16.21
C HIS A 341 9.12 18.55 -17.03
N ARG A 342 9.18 17.36 -16.44
CA ARG A 342 9.80 16.14 -17.01
C ARG A 342 8.81 15.25 -17.78
N ILE A 343 9.32 14.23 -18.46
CA ILE A 343 8.53 13.26 -19.26
C ILE A 343 7.71 12.33 -18.37
N GLU A 344 8.32 11.75 -17.33
CA GLU A 344 7.65 10.81 -16.40
C GLU A 344 6.78 11.53 -15.36
N GLY A 345 5.70 10.89 -14.88
CA GLY A 345 4.98 11.35 -13.69
C GLY A 345 5.81 11.21 -12.40
N GLY A 346 5.34 11.75 -11.26
CA GLY A 346 6.12 11.80 -10.01
C GLY A 346 7.22 12.86 -10.07
N GLY A 347 8.28 12.74 -9.27
CA GLY A 347 9.47 13.58 -9.40
C GLY A 347 10.77 12.78 -9.26
N THR A 348 11.87 13.45 -9.54
CA THR A 348 13.23 13.00 -9.21
C THR A 348 14.10 14.20 -8.89
N GLU A 349 14.92 14.00 -7.89
CA GLU A 349 15.78 14.91 -7.18
C GLU A 349 17.21 14.86 -7.71
N PHE A 350 17.76 16.03 -8.03
CA PHE A 350 19.17 16.21 -8.31
C PHE A 350 19.67 17.44 -7.56
N PRO A 351 20.95 17.52 -7.18
CA PRO A 351 21.49 18.75 -6.63
C PRO A 351 21.26 19.93 -7.58
N MET A 352 20.71 21.02 -7.05
CA MET A 352 20.34 22.24 -7.78
C MET A 352 19.25 22.04 -8.85
N MET A 353 18.61 20.87 -8.94
CA MET A 353 17.60 20.59 -9.96
C MET A 353 16.56 19.57 -9.50
N VAL A 354 15.28 19.85 -9.70
CA VAL A 354 14.20 18.87 -9.56
C VAL A 354 13.48 18.70 -10.88
N MET A 355 13.19 17.45 -11.24
CA MET A 355 12.42 17.08 -12.41
C MET A 355 11.04 16.61 -11.94
N ASN A 356 10.02 17.42 -12.16
CA ASN A 356 8.66 17.17 -11.66
C ASN A 356 7.68 16.88 -12.79
N GLY A 357 6.83 15.88 -12.63
CA GLY A 357 5.71 15.58 -13.52
C GLY A 357 4.41 16.32 -13.15
N GLY A 358 4.45 17.20 -12.15
CA GLY A 358 3.29 17.96 -11.69
C GLY A 358 3.67 19.23 -10.94
N ALA A 359 2.73 20.18 -10.87
CA ALA A 359 2.95 21.49 -10.26
C ALA A 359 2.51 21.60 -8.79
N SER A 360 2.03 20.51 -8.16
CA SER A 360 1.45 20.59 -6.81
C SER A 360 2.49 21.02 -5.78
N LEU A 361 2.07 21.82 -4.79
CA LEU A 361 2.98 22.26 -3.73
C LEU A 361 3.57 21.06 -2.96
N GLY A 362 2.77 20.02 -2.69
CA GLY A 362 3.25 18.83 -1.98
C GLY A 362 4.34 18.07 -2.73
N LEU A 363 4.19 17.90 -4.05
CA LEU A 363 5.24 17.27 -4.86
C LEU A 363 6.49 18.15 -4.89
N ILE A 364 6.35 19.45 -5.20
CA ILE A 364 7.49 20.37 -5.24
C ILE A 364 8.22 20.39 -3.88
N LEU A 365 7.50 20.43 -2.76
CA LEU A 365 8.09 20.44 -1.43
C LEU A 365 8.85 19.14 -1.11
N HIS A 366 8.32 17.99 -1.53
CA HIS A 366 8.98 16.70 -1.37
C HIS A 366 10.31 16.67 -2.14
N GLU A 367 10.26 17.08 -3.40
CA GLU A 367 11.37 16.98 -4.35
C GLU A 367 12.47 18.00 -4.07
N VAL A 368 12.09 19.20 -3.63
CA VAL A 368 13.06 20.18 -3.11
C VAL A 368 13.58 19.74 -1.73
N GLY A 369 12.79 19.00 -0.95
CA GLY A 369 13.22 18.39 0.32
C GLY A 369 14.42 17.47 0.14
N HIS A 370 14.41 16.65 -0.91
CA HIS A 370 15.54 15.81 -1.26
C HIS A 370 16.84 16.58 -1.54
N ASN A 371 16.77 17.83 -2.05
CA ASN A 371 17.99 18.64 -2.20
C ASN A 371 18.69 18.88 -0.84
N TYR A 372 17.96 18.88 0.28
CA TYR A 372 18.55 18.95 1.62
C TYR A 372 18.95 17.57 2.14
N LEU A 373 18.04 16.62 2.06
CA LEU A 373 18.12 15.33 2.75
C LEU A 373 19.03 14.31 2.05
N MET A 374 19.29 14.50 0.75
CA MET A 374 20.17 13.66 -0.06
C MET A 374 21.13 14.48 -0.91
N GLY A 375 20.71 15.64 -1.42
CA GLY A 375 21.59 16.57 -2.14
C GLY A 375 22.72 17.10 -1.25
N ILE A 376 22.37 17.69 -0.11
CA ILE A 376 23.33 18.32 0.83
C ILE A 376 23.81 17.33 1.88
N LEU A 377 22.91 16.51 2.43
CA LEU A 377 23.17 15.48 3.43
C LEU A 377 23.26 14.11 2.72
N ALA A 378 24.33 13.88 1.96
CA ALA A 378 24.44 12.79 0.99
C ALA A 378 24.39 11.39 1.62
N ASN A 379 23.20 10.89 1.91
CA ASN A 379 22.98 9.55 2.43
C ASN A 379 23.14 8.48 1.33
N ASN A 380 23.39 7.24 1.73
CA ASN A 380 23.40 6.10 0.81
C ASN A 380 21.99 5.50 0.74
N GLU A 381 21.17 6.00 -0.19
CA GLU A 381 19.77 5.63 -0.26
C GLU A 381 19.54 4.13 -0.55
N TRP A 382 20.45 3.50 -1.30
CA TRP A 382 20.39 2.06 -1.56
C TRP A 382 20.48 1.23 -0.27
N LYS A 383 21.12 1.76 0.78
CA LYS A 383 21.31 1.07 2.06
C LYS A 383 20.35 1.56 3.15
N GLU A 384 20.10 2.86 3.19
CA GLU A 384 19.40 3.56 4.27
C GLU A 384 18.36 4.54 3.69
N GLY A 385 17.58 4.11 2.70
CA GLY A 385 16.72 4.99 1.89
C GLY A 385 15.65 5.78 2.65
N PHE A 386 15.34 5.39 3.88
CA PHE A 386 14.43 6.15 4.74
C PHE A 386 14.99 7.53 5.13
N LEU A 387 16.32 7.70 5.14
CA LEU A 387 16.98 8.99 5.39
C LEU A 387 16.69 10.00 4.29
N ASP A 388 16.30 9.53 3.11
CA ASP A 388 15.84 10.38 2.04
C ASP A 388 14.32 10.37 1.93
N GLU A 389 13.73 9.24 1.57
CA GLU A 389 12.32 9.17 1.16
C GLU A 389 11.32 9.32 2.31
N GLY A 390 11.56 8.59 3.40
CA GLY A 390 10.77 8.70 4.62
C GLY A 390 10.90 10.09 5.26
N PHE A 391 12.10 10.66 5.19
CA PHE A 391 12.42 11.96 5.75
C PHE A 391 11.82 13.10 4.92
N SER A 392 11.93 13.04 3.59
CA SER A 392 11.29 13.97 2.64
C SER A 392 9.77 13.92 2.76
N SER A 393 9.20 12.74 2.95
CA SER A 393 7.76 12.56 3.25
C SER A 393 7.37 13.21 4.58
N PHE A 394 8.18 13.02 5.63
CA PHE A 394 7.94 13.61 6.95
C PHE A 394 7.99 15.13 6.95
N GLN A 395 9.06 15.74 6.41
CA GLN A 395 9.15 17.21 6.39
C GLN A 395 8.04 17.84 5.55
N THR A 396 7.60 17.15 4.48
CA THR A 396 6.48 17.58 3.66
C THR A 396 5.18 17.57 4.46
N ALA A 397 4.89 16.47 5.18
CA ALA A 397 3.71 16.38 6.02
C ALA A 397 3.74 17.42 7.16
N TRP A 398 4.89 17.63 7.79
CA TRP A 398 5.05 18.61 8.86
C TRP A 398 4.81 20.04 8.36
N TYR A 399 5.23 20.40 7.14
CA TYR A 399 4.86 21.68 6.55
C TYR A 399 3.34 21.87 6.49
N PHE A 400 2.59 20.86 6.03
CA PHE A 400 1.14 20.99 5.93
C PHE A 400 0.48 21.06 7.31
N GLU A 401 0.97 20.32 8.31
CA GLU A 401 0.51 20.41 9.70
C GLU A 401 0.73 21.83 10.27
N GLU A 402 1.89 22.44 10.01
CA GLU A 402 2.22 23.77 10.52
C GLU A 402 1.42 24.88 9.82
N ARG A 403 1.20 24.75 8.51
CA ARG A 403 0.57 25.80 7.69
C ARG A 403 -0.96 25.69 7.62
N PHE A 404 -1.51 24.50 7.85
CA PHE A 404 -2.95 24.25 7.74
C PHE A 404 -3.47 23.54 9.00
N PRO A 405 -4.10 24.29 9.94
CA PRO A 405 -4.53 23.74 11.24
C PRO A 405 -5.50 22.56 11.18
N ASP A 406 -6.25 22.41 10.08
CA ASP A 406 -7.20 21.30 9.88
C ASP A 406 -6.53 20.05 9.25
N PHE A 407 -5.23 20.12 8.92
CA PHE A 407 -4.48 19.01 8.36
C PHE A 407 -3.71 18.27 9.48
N ASP A 408 -4.05 17.00 9.69
CA ASP A 408 -3.22 16.06 10.45
C ASP A 408 -3.02 14.81 9.58
N GLY A 409 -1.80 14.64 9.07
CA GLY A 409 -1.45 13.50 8.21
C GLY A 409 -1.31 12.19 8.99
N TYR A 410 -1.10 12.28 10.32
CA TYR A 410 -0.72 11.14 11.14
C TYR A 410 -1.81 10.06 11.26
N PRO A 411 -3.11 10.34 11.53
CA PRO A 411 -4.09 9.29 11.77
C PRO A 411 -4.30 8.35 10.57
N GLY A 412 -4.18 8.87 9.35
CA GLY A 412 -4.26 8.05 8.14
C GLY A 412 -3.00 7.22 7.92
N LEU A 413 -1.84 7.84 8.09
CA LEU A 413 -0.52 7.22 7.95
C LEU A 413 -0.33 6.08 8.96
N GLU A 414 -0.49 6.38 10.24
CA GLU A 414 -0.35 5.43 11.37
C GLU A 414 -1.27 4.23 11.16
N ARG A 415 -2.54 4.50 10.82
CA ARG A 415 -3.53 3.45 10.68
C ARG A 415 -3.17 2.45 9.59
N PHE A 416 -2.67 2.95 8.47
CA PHE A 416 -2.25 2.10 7.37
C PHE A 416 -1.05 1.22 7.74
N VAL A 417 -0.02 1.80 8.38
CA VAL A 417 1.17 1.05 8.84
C VAL A 417 0.79 0.02 9.92
N LEU A 418 -0.09 0.41 10.85
CA LEU A 418 -0.56 -0.47 11.92
C LEU A 418 -1.22 -1.74 11.38
N ASP A 419 -2.05 -1.60 10.34
CA ASP A 419 -2.68 -2.75 9.70
C ASP A 419 -1.64 -3.69 9.06
N GLN A 420 -0.54 -3.15 8.53
CA GLN A 420 0.55 -3.97 7.97
C GLN A 420 1.35 -4.69 9.06
N ASP A 421 1.62 -4.03 10.18
CA ASP A 421 2.29 -4.65 11.33
C ASP A 421 1.43 -5.78 11.93
N LEU A 422 0.11 -5.57 12.06
CA LEU A 422 -0.84 -6.56 12.58
C LEU A 422 -1.01 -7.78 11.66
N ASP A 423 -0.84 -7.59 10.35
CA ASP A 423 -0.84 -8.69 9.36
C ASP A 423 0.53 -9.34 9.15
N GLY A 424 1.58 -8.82 9.77
CA GLY A 424 2.94 -9.31 9.58
C GLY A 424 3.44 -9.11 8.14
N TRP A 425 2.98 -8.04 7.47
CA TRP A 425 3.47 -7.64 6.15
C TRP A 425 4.69 -6.73 6.21
N SER A 426 4.84 -5.98 7.30
CA SER A 426 5.94 -5.05 7.50
C SER A 426 7.30 -5.76 7.54
N GLU A 427 8.26 -5.16 6.87
CA GLU A 427 9.69 -5.48 6.93
C GLU A 427 10.44 -4.32 7.64
N PRO A 428 11.68 -4.52 8.11
CA PRO A 428 12.48 -3.43 8.63
C PRO A 428 12.61 -2.26 7.63
N VAL A 429 12.65 -1.03 8.15
CA VAL A 429 12.70 0.21 7.35
C VAL A 429 14.09 0.46 6.75
N SER A 430 15.15 0.02 7.42
CA SER A 430 16.53 0.24 6.99
C SER A 430 17.16 -1.05 6.45
N MET A 431 16.51 -1.68 5.48
CA MET A 431 17.12 -2.77 4.71
C MET A 431 17.78 -2.22 3.45
N VAL A 432 18.75 -2.97 2.93
CA VAL A 432 19.28 -2.74 1.59
C VAL A 432 18.15 -2.91 0.56
N SER A 433 18.06 -2.00 -0.41
CA SER A 433 16.91 -1.92 -1.31
C SER A 433 16.63 -3.20 -2.11
N GLU A 434 17.65 -4.00 -2.42
CA GLU A 434 17.47 -5.27 -3.15
C GLU A 434 16.91 -6.43 -2.30
N ASP A 435 17.01 -6.33 -0.97
CA ASP A 435 16.59 -7.37 -0.03
C ASP A 435 15.10 -7.33 0.29
N TYR A 436 14.40 -6.25 -0.09
CA TYR A 436 12.96 -6.17 0.05
C TYR A 436 12.26 -7.22 -0.81
N ARG A 437 11.18 -7.78 -0.27
CA ARG A 437 10.42 -8.84 -0.95
C ARG A 437 9.89 -8.42 -2.31
N ASP A 438 9.43 -7.18 -2.43
CA ASP A 438 8.87 -6.58 -3.64
C ASP A 438 8.95 -5.05 -3.56
N PHE A 439 8.90 -4.36 -4.71
CA PHE A 439 9.00 -2.89 -4.76
C PHE A 439 7.88 -2.19 -3.97
N ALA A 440 6.68 -2.79 -3.89
CA ALA A 440 5.59 -2.19 -3.12
C ALA A 440 5.85 -2.24 -1.61
N THR A 441 6.49 -3.30 -1.13
CA THR A 441 6.95 -3.40 0.26
C THR A 441 8.07 -2.40 0.53
N TYR A 442 9.05 -2.26 -0.38
CA TYR A 442 10.06 -1.19 -0.31
C TYR A 442 9.41 0.18 -0.16
N GLY A 443 8.52 0.56 -1.09
CA GLY A 443 7.85 1.86 -1.07
C GLY A 443 7.07 2.09 0.22
N THR A 444 6.41 1.06 0.75
CA THR A 444 5.66 1.16 2.02
C THR A 444 6.58 1.30 3.22
N MET A 445 7.69 0.56 3.29
CA MET A 445 8.58 0.60 4.45
C MET A 445 9.45 1.87 4.44
N VAL A 446 10.04 2.20 3.30
CA VAL A 446 11.00 3.31 3.17
C VAL A 446 10.32 4.68 3.18
N TYR A 447 9.19 4.84 2.50
CA TYR A 447 8.44 6.10 2.49
C TYR A 447 7.48 6.17 3.68
N THR A 448 6.51 5.27 3.71
CA THR A 448 5.35 5.40 4.62
C THR A 448 5.72 5.09 6.07
N LYS A 449 6.37 3.95 6.34
CA LYS A 449 6.82 3.61 7.69
C LYS A 449 8.05 4.44 8.11
N GLY A 450 8.92 4.80 7.17
CA GLY A 450 10.00 5.77 7.39
C GLY A 450 9.50 7.14 7.81
N GLN A 451 8.45 7.66 7.16
CA GLN A 451 7.77 8.89 7.59
C GLN A 451 7.22 8.75 9.02
N LEU A 452 6.55 7.62 9.31
CA LEU A 452 6.01 7.37 10.64
C LEU A 452 7.12 7.32 11.71
N PHE A 453 8.29 6.74 11.39
CA PHE A 453 9.46 6.76 12.28
C PHE A 453 9.84 8.20 12.68
N PHE A 454 9.89 9.15 11.75
CA PHE A 454 10.20 10.54 12.10
C PHE A 454 9.08 11.23 12.88
N HIS A 455 7.80 10.93 12.61
CA HIS A 455 6.71 11.39 13.49
C HIS A 455 6.87 10.85 14.92
N GLN A 456 7.28 9.59 15.07
CA GLN A 456 7.51 8.98 16.38
C GLN A 456 8.75 9.56 17.07
N LEU A 457 9.82 9.84 16.33
CA LEU A 457 10.99 10.55 16.86
C LEU A 457 10.57 11.93 17.39
N ARG A 458 9.82 12.70 16.60
CA ARG A 458 9.25 14.00 16.98
C ARG A 458 8.37 13.89 18.22
N TYR A 459 7.51 12.88 18.34
CA TYR A 459 6.71 12.62 19.54
C TYR A 459 7.59 12.38 20.80
N ILE A 460 8.68 11.63 20.64
CA ILE A 460 9.59 11.30 21.74
C ILE A 460 10.35 12.54 22.22
N VAL A 461 10.91 13.32 21.31
CA VAL A 461 11.82 14.45 21.62
C VAL A 461 11.10 15.79 21.78
N GLY A 462 9.93 15.95 21.17
CA GLY A 462 9.17 17.20 21.12
C GLY A 462 9.61 18.11 19.96
N ASP A 463 8.75 19.03 19.55
CA ASP A 463 8.93 19.86 18.36
C ASP A 463 10.18 20.76 18.42
N GLU A 464 10.43 21.40 19.55
CA GLU A 464 11.58 22.29 19.73
C GLU A 464 12.91 21.54 19.58
N VAL A 465 13.03 20.39 20.27
CA VAL A 465 14.22 19.54 20.20
C VAL A 465 14.34 18.93 18.81
N MET A 466 13.23 18.53 18.17
CA MET A 466 13.27 18.02 16.79
C MET A 466 13.84 19.07 15.84
N ARG A 467 13.42 20.35 15.94
CA ARG A 467 14.02 21.43 15.14
C ARG A 467 15.50 21.64 15.45
N ALA A 468 15.91 21.53 16.72
CA ALA A 468 17.32 21.59 17.11
C ALA A 468 18.14 20.45 16.47
N ILE A 469 17.62 19.21 16.51
CA ILE A 469 18.21 18.04 15.85
C ILE A 469 18.40 18.29 14.35
N LEU A 470 17.37 18.78 13.65
CA LEU A 470 17.46 19.03 12.21
C LEU A 470 18.51 20.09 11.87
N ARG A 471 18.58 21.18 12.63
CA ARG A 471 19.56 22.25 12.44
C ARG A 471 20.98 21.82 12.73
N GLU A 472 21.18 21.06 13.80
CA GLU A 472 22.51 20.55 14.15
C GLU A 472 22.96 19.47 13.16
N TYR A 473 22.04 18.60 12.74
CA TYR A 473 22.33 17.57 11.73
C TYR A 473 22.77 18.22 10.41
N TYR A 474 22.04 19.24 9.97
CA TYR A 474 22.42 20.05 8.82
C TYR A 474 23.77 20.74 9.03
N THR A 475 23.94 21.49 10.11
CA THR A 475 25.16 22.30 10.35
C THR A 475 26.42 21.44 10.41
N ARG A 476 26.35 20.29 11.09
CA ARG A 476 27.46 19.36 11.29
C ARG A 476 27.84 18.61 10.01
N TRP A 477 26.84 18.23 9.20
CA TRP A 477 27.00 17.32 8.08
C TRP A 477 26.75 17.93 6.69
N LYS A 478 26.51 19.25 6.60
CA LYS A 478 26.35 19.96 5.32
C LYS A 478 27.49 19.64 4.34
N LEU A 479 27.12 19.16 3.15
CA LEU A 479 28.02 18.76 2.06
C LEU A 479 28.98 17.62 2.45
N LYS A 480 28.48 16.69 3.27
CA LYS A 480 29.15 15.44 3.69
C LYS A 480 28.20 14.26 3.52
N HIS A 481 28.76 13.07 3.33
CA HIS A 481 28.00 11.82 3.39
C HIS A 481 27.57 11.48 4.81
N VAL A 482 26.32 11.06 4.97
CA VAL A 482 25.68 10.77 6.26
C VAL A 482 25.16 9.35 6.33
N THR A 483 24.94 8.86 7.54
CA THR A 483 24.40 7.51 7.82
C THR A 483 23.36 7.56 8.93
N GLU A 484 22.66 6.45 9.20
CA GLU A 484 21.77 6.32 10.35
C GLU A 484 22.48 6.73 11.66
N SER A 485 23.75 6.34 11.82
CA SER A 485 24.56 6.68 12.99
C SER A 485 24.81 8.18 13.13
N SER A 486 24.97 8.89 12.00
CA SER A 486 25.15 10.35 11.98
C SER A 486 23.91 11.06 12.53
N LEU A 487 22.71 10.61 12.15
CA LEU A 487 21.44 11.14 12.65
C LEU A 487 21.23 10.77 14.13
N LEU A 488 21.46 9.51 14.51
CA LEU A 488 21.31 9.03 15.88
C LEU A 488 22.19 9.83 16.85
N GLU A 489 23.46 10.05 16.51
CA GLU A 489 24.39 10.79 17.38
C GLU A 489 23.91 12.23 17.63
N VAL A 490 23.47 12.93 16.59
CA VAL A 490 22.90 14.28 16.73
C VAL A 490 21.61 14.24 17.55
N ALA A 491 20.73 13.27 17.27
CA ALA A 491 19.48 13.12 18.00
C ALA A 491 19.69 12.88 19.50
N GLU A 492 20.63 12.00 19.89
CA GLU A 492 20.97 11.75 21.29
C GLU A 492 21.63 12.98 21.94
N THR A 493 22.50 13.68 21.21
CA THR A 493 23.20 14.89 21.70
C THR A 493 22.22 16.01 22.02
N GLU A 494 21.36 16.38 21.07
CA GLU A 494 20.43 17.49 21.22
C GLU A 494 19.27 17.16 22.18
N SER A 495 18.82 15.90 22.21
CA SER A 495 17.73 15.51 23.10
C SER A 495 18.17 15.15 24.52
N GLY A 496 19.45 14.83 24.73
CA GLY A 496 19.96 14.29 25.98
C GLY A 496 19.38 12.91 26.35
N ARG A 497 18.83 12.17 25.37
CA ARG A 497 18.15 10.88 25.56
C ARG A 497 18.86 9.75 24.85
N ASP A 498 18.79 8.55 25.43
CA ASP A 498 19.20 7.30 24.78
C ASP A 498 18.10 6.82 23.82
N LEU A 499 18.38 6.91 22.52
CA LEU A 499 17.44 6.63 21.43
C LEU A 499 17.72 5.30 20.72
N ARG A 500 18.77 4.57 21.13
CA ARG A 500 19.22 3.33 20.46
C ARG A 500 18.13 2.26 20.36
N THR A 501 17.35 2.05 21.42
CA THR A 501 16.24 1.09 21.39
C THR A 501 15.16 1.50 20.39
N PHE A 502 14.88 2.80 20.30
CA PHE A 502 13.88 3.33 19.37
C PHE A 502 14.33 3.17 17.91
N PHE A 503 15.56 3.58 17.58
CA PHE A 503 16.14 3.36 16.25
C PHE A 503 16.20 1.86 15.91
N GLY A 504 16.73 1.05 16.80
CA GLY A 504 16.85 -0.40 16.60
C GLY A 504 15.51 -1.08 16.28
N GLN A 505 14.45 -0.80 17.03
CA GLN A 505 13.18 -1.50 16.85
C GLN A 505 12.37 -1.00 15.64
N TRP A 506 12.50 0.28 15.26
CA TRP A 506 11.76 0.85 14.14
C TRP A 506 12.47 0.66 12.81
N LEU A 507 13.79 0.80 12.80
CA LEU A 507 14.60 0.71 11.58
C LEU A 507 14.98 -0.73 11.26
N HIS A 508 15.24 -1.55 12.28
CA HIS A 508 15.73 -2.93 12.14
C HIS A 508 14.73 -3.99 12.62
N GLY A 509 13.47 -3.60 12.90
CA GLY A 509 12.41 -4.49 13.37
C GLY A 509 11.00 -4.05 12.97
N ALA A 510 10.02 -4.84 13.37
CA ALA A 510 8.60 -4.54 13.20
C ALA A 510 7.77 -5.02 14.41
N PRO A 511 8.10 -4.57 15.64
CA PRO A 511 7.37 -5.00 16.81
C PRO A 511 5.95 -4.42 16.81
N VAL A 512 5.04 -5.12 17.49
CA VAL A 512 3.70 -4.59 17.76
C VAL A 512 3.68 -3.97 19.17
N TYR A 513 3.13 -2.76 19.27
CA TYR A 513 3.03 -2.00 20.51
C TYR A 513 1.67 -2.23 21.17
N ASP A 514 1.67 -2.66 22.43
CA ASP A 514 0.46 -2.84 23.25
C ASP A 514 0.78 -2.46 24.68
N TYR A 515 0.20 -1.38 25.16
CA TYR A 515 0.26 -0.98 26.56
C TYR A 515 -1.10 -1.18 27.20
N ALA A 516 -1.14 -1.23 28.53
CA ALA A 516 -2.40 -1.28 29.25
C ALA A 516 -2.31 -0.46 30.53
N MET A 517 -3.38 0.27 30.83
CA MET A 517 -3.53 0.95 32.11
C MET A 517 -3.91 -0.06 33.20
N GLY A 518 -3.05 -0.18 34.20
CA GLY A 518 -3.26 -0.98 35.39
C GLY A 518 -3.97 -0.21 36.50
N LYS A 519 -3.53 -0.43 37.75
CA LYS A 519 -4.09 0.20 38.94
C LYS A 519 -3.74 1.70 38.99
N VAL A 520 -4.74 2.54 39.25
CA VAL A 520 -4.57 3.96 39.56
C VAL A 520 -4.91 4.20 41.03
N THR A 521 -4.04 4.91 41.77
CA THR A 521 -4.32 5.38 43.13
C THR A 521 -4.10 6.88 43.22
N ARG A 522 -4.97 7.56 43.97
CA ARG A 522 -4.91 9.01 44.21
C ARG A 522 -4.98 9.23 45.71
N ARG A 523 -4.08 10.03 46.28
CA ARG A 523 -4.04 10.38 47.70
C ARG A 523 -3.86 11.88 47.83
N GLU A 524 -4.67 12.50 48.68
CA GLU A 524 -4.47 13.88 49.06
C GLU A 524 -3.30 13.98 50.04
N ALA A 525 -2.36 14.87 49.76
CA ALA A 525 -1.22 15.17 50.60
C ALA A 525 -1.60 16.23 51.65
N ALA A 526 -0.79 16.35 52.71
CA ALA A 526 -1.07 17.26 53.81
C ALA A 526 -1.16 18.75 53.42
N ASP A 527 -0.58 19.14 52.28
CA ASP A 527 -0.63 20.50 51.73
C ASP A 527 -1.76 20.73 50.71
N GLY A 528 -2.71 19.79 50.60
CA GLY A 528 -3.87 19.88 49.70
C GLY A 528 -3.60 19.48 48.25
N SER A 529 -2.35 19.18 47.89
CA SER A 529 -2.02 18.60 46.58
C SER A 529 -2.37 17.12 46.50
N TRP A 530 -2.38 16.55 45.30
CA TRP A 530 -2.71 15.14 45.05
C TRP A 530 -1.50 14.37 44.54
N GLU A 531 -1.16 13.28 45.24
CA GLU A 531 -0.19 12.30 44.79
C GLU A 531 -0.92 11.17 44.05
N THR A 532 -0.57 10.97 42.79
CA THR A 532 -1.18 9.94 41.94
C THR A 532 -0.14 8.91 41.51
N SER A 533 -0.47 7.62 41.61
CA SER A 533 0.33 6.54 41.04
C SER A 533 -0.47 5.73 40.03
N VAL A 534 0.15 5.48 38.88
CA VAL A 534 -0.45 4.78 37.73
C VAL A 534 0.45 3.62 37.38
N GLU A 535 -0.10 2.40 37.40
CA GLU A 535 0.56 1.24 36.85
C GLU A 535 0.38 1.20 35.33
N VAL A 536 1.47 1.13 34.58
CA VAL A 536 1.51 0.91 33.13
C VAL A 536 2.06 -0.48 32.88
N ARG A 537 1.39 -1.27 32.04
CA ARG A 537 1.85 -2.60 31.63
C ARG A 537 2.18 -2.59 30.15
N ARG A 538 3.34 -3.12 29.77
CA ARG A 538 3.68 -3.38 28.36
C ARG A 538 3.35 -4.84 28.06
N LEU A 539 2.39 -5.06 27.17
CA LEU A 539 1.92 -6.38 26.73
C LEU A 539 2.50 -6.78 25.37
N GLY A 540 2.88 -5.81 24.54
CA GLY A 540 3.52 -6.01 23.24
C GLY A 540 5.04 -5.89 23.31
N ASP A 541 5.73 -6.35 22.27
CA ASP A 541 7.20 -6.33 22.22
C ASP A 541 7.76 -4.91 22.02
N GLY A 542 6.99 -4.01 21.40
CA GLY A 542 7.43 -2.65 21.09
C GLY A 542 7.55 -1.76 22.32
N MET A 543 8.62 -0.97 22.40
CA MET A 543 8.95 -0.12 23.55
C MET A 543 8.99 1.36 23.15
N ILE A 544 8.06 2.18 23.63
CA ILE A 544 8.03 3.62 23.38
C ILE A 544 7.59 4.35 24.66
N PRO A 545 8.12 5.53 24.98
CA PRO A 545 7.57 6.35 26.05
C PRO A 545 6.09 6.63 25.82
N VAL A 546 5.26 6.47 26.85
CA VAL A 546 3.80 6.61 26.72
C VAL A 546 3.31 7.70 27.66
N GLU A 547 2.63 8.69 27.12
CA GLU A 547 2.03 9.75 27.92
C GLU A 547 0.85 9.26 28.77
N ILE A 548 0.70 9.83 29.95
CA ILE A 548 -0.40 9.60 30.87
C ILE A 548 -1.12 10.92 31.06
N GLY A 549 -2.36 10.97 30.62
CA GLY A 549 -3.16 12.19 30.65
C GLY A 549 -4.63 11.92 30.92
N SER A 550 -5.43 12.97 30.80
CA SER A 550 -6.90 12.87 30.79
C SER A 550 -7.44 13.37 29.46
N ALA A 551 -8.37 12.62 28.85
CA ALA A 551 -9.21 13.15 27.79
C ALA A 551 -10.21 14.14 28.41
N ALA A 552 -9.92 15.44 28.28
CA ALA A 552 -10.87 16.51 28.54
C ALA A 552 -11.63 16.87 27.26
N ASP A 553 -12.77 17.55 27.37
CA ASP A 553 -13.41 18.20 26.22
C ASP A 553 -12.53 19.37 25.77
N GLY A 554 -11.51 19.09 24.93
CA GLY A 554 -10.47 20.04 24.53
C GLY A 554 -9.11 19.36 24.33
N ALA A 555 -8.02 20.15 24.36
CA ALA A 555 -6.66 19.62 24.35
C ALA A 555 -6.44 18.72 25.59
N PRO A 556 -5.85 17.52 25.44
CA PRO A 556 -5.62 16.64 26.57
C PRO A 556 -4.61 17.25 27.53
N ILE A 557 -4.83 17.02 28.83
CA ILE A 557 -3.86 17.41 29.87
C ILE A 557 -2.93 16.22 30.09
N ILE A 558 -1.64 16.41 29.82
CA ILE A 558 -0.59 15.43 30.09
C ILE A 558 -0.03 15.65 31.49
N TYR A 559 -0.09 14.63 32.35
CA TYR A 559 0.38 14.72 33.74
C TYR A 559 1.77 14.11 33.93
N ALA A 560 2.05 13.03 33.20
CA ALA A 560 3.31 12.30 33.31
C ALA A 560 3.58 11.51 32.03
N ARG A 561 4.78 10.95 31.92
CA ARG A 561 5.17 10.04 30.83
C ARG A 561 5.82 8.79 31.42
N SER A 562 5.35 7.63 31.01
CA SER A 562 5.96 6.33 31.27
C SER A 562 7.21 6.16 30.40
N SER A 563 8.24 5.47 30.91
CA SER A 563 9.38 5.08 30.05
C SER A 563 8.95 4.08 28.96
N GLY A 564 7.92 3.28 29.25
CA GLY A 564 7.40 2.24 28.36
C GLY A 564 8.36 1.07 28.09
N ARG A 565 9.50 1.02 28.78
CA ARG A 565 10.49 -0.05 28.65
C ARG A 565 10.11 -1.32 29.45
N PRO A 566 9.86 -1.24 30.77
CA PRO A 566 9.59 -2.44 31.57
C PRO A 566 8.20 -3.02 31.27
N GLU A 567 8.03 -4.33 31.47
CA GLU A 567 6.72 -5.00 31.37
C GLU A 567 5.69 -4.41 32.36
N ARG A 568 6.18 -3.88 33.48
CA ARG A 568 5.37 -3.18 34.49
C ARG A 568 6.13 -1.97 35.02
N GLU A 569 5.52 -0.80 34.91
CA GLU A 569 6.00 0.47 35.44
C GLU A 569 4.97 1.06 36.40
N VAL A 570 5.42 1.72 37.48
CA VAL A 570 4.53 2.54 38.32
C VAL A 570 5.01 3.98 38.23
N VAL A 571 4.27 4.79 37.49
CA VAL A 571 4.56 6.21 37.30
C VAL A 571 3.86 7.00 38.39
N ARG A 572 4.58 7.92 39.03
CA ARG A 572 4.06 8.78 40.10
C ARG A 572 4.19 10.25 39.70
N PHE A 573 3.15 11.02 39.98
CA PHE A 573 3.16 12.45 39.74
C PHE A 573 2.28 13.18 40.77
N ARG A 574 2.50 14.48 40.88
CA ARG A 574 1.82 15.36 41.85
C ARG A 574 1.09 16.48 41.13
N THR A 575 -0.14 16.75 41.52
CA THR A 575 -0.97 17.82 40.95
C THR A 575 -1.57 18.69 42.05
N THR A 576 -1.91 19.93 41.74
CA THR A 576 -2.60 20.84 42.68
C THR A 576 -4.06 20.45 42.89
N GLU A 577 -4.69 19.88 41.87
CA GLU A 577 -6.07 19.40 41.89
C GLU A 577 -6.13 17.88 41.71
N ARG A 578 -7.23 17.26 42.14
CA ARG A 578 -7.43 15.81 41.98
C ARG A 578 -7.50 15.47 40.49
N PRO A 579 -6.58 14.67 39.91
CA PRO A 579 -6.65 14.33 38.50
C PRO A 579 -7.94 13.59 38.20
N GLY A 580 -8.56 13.95 37.07
CA GLY A 580 -9.73 13.27 36.53
C GLY A 580 -9.41 11.84 36.08
N ARG A 581 -10.28 11.27 35.24
CA ARG A 581 -10.06 9.93 34.69
C ARG A 581 -8.80 9.93 33.82
N LEU A 582 -7.92 8.96 34.06
CA LEU A 582 -6.66 8.87 33.33
C LEU A 582 -6.76 7.90 32.15
N MET A 583 -5.91 8.13 31.16
CA MET A 583 -5.64 7.23 30.05
C MET A 583 -4.17 7.34 29.60
N LEU A 584 -3.71 6.28 28.95
CA LEU A 584 -2.46 6.26 28.22
C LEU A 584 -2.67 6.89 26.84
N ASP A 585 -1.65 7.58 26.34
CA ASP A 585 -1.54 8.14 25.00
C ASP A 585 -2.72 9.02 24.55
N PRO A 586 -3.21 9.97 25.35
CA PRO A 586 -4.48 10.67 25.07
C PRO A 586 -4.60 11.34 23.68
N GLU A 587 -3.49 11.57 22.97
CA GLU A 587 -3.42 12.10 21.60
C GLU A 587 -3.35 11.03 20.49
N LEU A 588 -3.35 9.73 20.81
CA LEU A 588 -3.28 8.60 19.88
C LEU A 588 -1.99 8.56 19.04
N ARG A 589 -0.83 8.82 19.64
CA ARG A 589 0.48 8.93 18.98
C ARG A 589 1.40 7.72 19.17
N THR A 590 1.11 6.76 20.05
CA THR A 590 2.09 5.70 20.44
C THR A 590 2.08 4.42 19.59
N HIS A 591 1.39 4.41 18.43
CA HIS A 591 1.21 3.24 17.56
C HIS A 591 0.65 1.99 18.28
N ASP A 592 0.05 2.18 19.45
CA ASP A 592 -0.48 1.11 20.32
C ASP A 592 -1.76 0.52 19.74
N TRP A 593 -1.73 -0.74 19.32
CA TRP A 593 -2.84 -1.35 18.58
C TRP A 593 -4.10 -1.56 19.44
N ASN A 594 -4.00 -1.72 20.76
CA ASN A 594 -5.12 -2.09 21.62
C ASN A 594 -5.53 -0.97 22.56
N TYR A 595 -6.16 0.05 22.01
CA TYR A 595 -6.55 1.21 22.80
C TYR A 595 -7.68 0.96 23.83
N LEU A 596 -8.32 -0.21 23.80
CA LEU A 596 -9.42 -0.55 24.70
C LEU A 596 -8.96 -0.82 26.14
N ASN A 597 -7.67 -1.14 26.34
CA ASN A 597 -7.07 -1.38 27.65
C ASN A 597 -6.31 -0.14 28.20
N ASN A 598 -6.24 0.96 27.44
CA ASN A 598 -5.47 2.17 27.78
C ASN A 598 -6.18 3.15 28.71
N ARG A 599 -7.37 2.82 29.20
CA ARG A 599 -8.19 3.70 30.02
C ARG A 599 -8.36 3.15 31.43
N GLU A 600 -8.45 4.04 32.40
CA GLU A 600 -8.81 3.67 33.77
C GLU A 600 -10.16 2.92 33.79
N ARG A 601 -10.17 1.71 34.36
CA ARG A 601 -11.34 0.81 34.35
C ARG A 601 -12.49 1.38 35.18
N ARG A 602 -13.72 1.25 34.67
CA ARG A 602 -14.97 1.50 35.42
C ARG A 602 -15.40 0.22 36.15
N PHE A 603 -16.21 0.37 37.21
CA PHE A 603 -16.94 -0.74 37.85
C PHE A 603 -17.99 -1.37 36.91
N LEU A 604 -18.42 -0.67 35.84
CA LEU A 604 -19.32 -1.14 34.78
C LEU A 604 -18.70 -0.82 33.39
N THR A 605 -18.22 -1.84 32.69
CA THR A 605 -17.35 -1.72 31.49
C THR A 605 -18.08 -1.47 30.16
N PHE A 606 -19.37 -1.82 30.03
CA PHE A 606 -20.16 -1.70 28.78
C PHE A 606 -20.56 -0.25 28.41
N LEU A 607 -20.28 0.74 29.27
CA LEU A 607 -20.62 2.16 29.06
C LEU A 607 -19.50 2.98 28.41
N ASN A 608 -18.38 2.37 27.98
CA ASN A 608 -17.30 3.06 27.27
C ASN A 608 -17.44 2.99 25.74
N ASP A 609 -18.47 2.29 25.24
CA ASP A 609 -18.75 2.14 23.83
C ASP A 609 -19.36 3.42 23.25
N ALA A 610 -18.97 3.76 22.02
CA ALA A 610 -19.69 4.78 21.26
C ALA A 610 -20.99 4.18 20.72
N TRP A 611 -22.07 4.28 21.51
CA TRP A 611 -23.41 3.87 21.09
C TRP A 611 -23.96 4.81 20.02
N ARG A 612 -24.49 4.21 18.95
CA ARG A 612 -25.07 4.95 17.84
C ARG A 612 -26.25 4.19 17.22
N PHE A 613 -27.14 4.93 16.59
CA PHE A 613 -28.16 4.33 15.75
C PHE A 613 -27.53 3.83 14.43
N ASP A 614 -27.85 2.61 14.05
CA ASP A 614 -27.37 1.98 12.83
C ASP A 614 -28.32 2.24 11.65
N ILE A 615 -27.75 2.55 10.48
CA ILE A 615 -28.48 2.77 9.23
C ILE A 615 -28.28 1.63 8.20
N TYR A 616 -27.71 0.48 8.60
CA TYR A 616 -27.42 -0.73 7.78
C TYR A 616 -26.42 -0.54 6.62
N VAL A 617 -26.22 0.69 6.15
CA VAL A 617 -25.41 1.01 4.96
C VAL A 617 -24.05 1.61 5.28
N HIS A 618 -23.68 1.65 6.55
CA HIS A 618 -22.42 2.25 7.02
C HIS A 618 -21.90 1.53 8.26
N GLU A 619 -20.70 0.97 8.22
CA GLU A 619 -20.05 0.26 9.32
C GLU A 619 -18.79 1.01 9.79
N PRO A 620 -18.91 2.04 10.63
CA PRO A 620 -17.75 2.77 11.07
C PRO A 620 -16.93 1.91 12.04
N SER A 621 -15.71 2.35 12.21
CA SER A 621 -14.82 1.93 13.27
C SER A 621 -14.08 3.15 13.79
N ARG A 622 -13.43 2.99 14.94
CA ARG A 622 -12.60 4.03 15.56
C ARG A 622 -11.28 3.43 16.03
N ARG A 623 -10.25 4.27 16.03
CA ARG A 623 -8.91 3.94 16.54
C ARG A 623 -8.86 3.83 18.07
N ASP A 624 -9.71 4.59 18.74
CA ASP A 624 -9.60 4.87 20.18
C ASP A 624 -10.65 4.20 21.07
N ARG A 625 -11.67 3.55 20.48
CA ARG A 625 -12.79 2.94 21.22
C ARG A 625 -13.57 1.91 20.38
N LEU A 626 -14.29 1.03 21.07
CA LEU A 626 -15.25 0.12 20.46
C LEU A 626 -16.48 0.92 20.01
N VAL A 627 -16.90 0.74 18.77
CA VAL A 627 -18.12 1.35 18.24
C VAL A 627 -19.24 0.31 18.29
N SER A 628 -20.27 0.57 19.10
CA SER A 628 -21.43 -0.29 19.25
C SER A 628 -22.65 0.38 18.60
N SER A 629 -23.30 -0.29 17.67
CA SER A 629 -24.45 0.24 16.94
C SER A 629 -25.68 -0.60 17.20
N ILE A 630 -26.84 0.06 17.34
CA ILE A 630 -28.14 -0.57 17.52
C ILE A 630 -29.08 -0.16 16.40
N ALA A 631 -29.79 -1.13 15.83
CA ALA A 631 -30.80 -0.91 14.79
C ALA A 631 -32.08 -1.68 15.12
N PRO A 632 -33.27 -1.08 14.92
CA PRO A 632 -34.48 -1.88 14.77
C PRO A 632 -34.35 -2.71 13.49
N THR A 633 -34.77 -3.95 13.57
CA THR A 633 -34.83 -4.84 12.40
C THR A 633 -36.25 -5.29 12.18
N VAL A 634 -36.63 -5.42 10.92
CA VAL A 634 -37.94 -5.92 10.53
C VAL A 634 -37.82 -6.80 9.30
N TRP A 635 -38.56 -7.89 9.29
CA TRP A 635 -38.74 -8.72 8.10
C TRP A 635 -40.09 -9.43 8.19
N TYR A 636 -40.45 -10.13 7.12
CA TYR A 636 -41.72 -10.84 7.02
C TYR A 636 -41.48 -12.24 6.46
N ASN A 637 -42.24 -13.21 6.95
CA ASN A 637 -42.41 -14.51 6.32
C ASN A 637 -43.84 -15.02 6.58
N GLU A 638 -44.27 -16.08 5.89
CA GLU A 638 -45.65 -16.58 6.01
C GLU A 638 -45.99 -17.16 7.39
N ALA A 639 -45.02 -17.81 8.05
CA ALA A 639 -45.28 -18.53 9.30
C ALA A 639 -45.28 -17.61 10.53
N GLY A 640 -44.29 -16.72 10.65
CA GLY A 640 -44.16 -15.76 11.74
C GLY A 640 -44.85 -14.41 11.51
N GLY A 641 -45.33 -14.16 10.28
CA GLY A 641 -45.87 -12.88 9.86
C GLY A 641 -44.83 -11.76 9.93
N LEU A 642 -45.23 -10.57 10.43
CA LEU A 642 -44.31 -9.46 10.64
C LEU A 642 -43.40 -9.77 11.84
N THR A 643 -42.09 -9.89 11.60
CA THR A 643 -41.10 -10.09 12.65
C THR A 643 -40.37 -8.78 12.92
N VAL A 644 -40.36 -8.34 14.17
CA VAL A 644 -39.61 -7.16 14.61
C VAL A 644 -38.56 -7.56 15.62
N GLY A 645 -37.45 -6.83 15.64
CA GLY A 645 -36.38 -7.12 16.56
C GLY A 645 -35.40 -5.98 16.69
N THR A 646 -34.30 -6.28 17.36
CA THR A 646 -33.15 -5.41 17.49
C THR A 646 -31.92 -6.13 17.00
N ARG A 647 -31.12 -5.43 16.19
CA ARG A 647 -29.77 -5.82 15.84
C ARG A 647 -28.79 -4.95 16.62
N VAL A 648 -27.83 -5.57 17.28
CA VAL A 648 -26.70 -4.90 17.91
C VAL A 648 -25.44 -5.40 17.23
N ARG A 649 -24.54 -4.50 16.88
CA ARG A 649 -23.21 -4.87 16.37
C ARG A 649 -22.13 -4.03 16.99
N SER A 650 -20.93 -4.58 17.08
CA SER A 650 -19.75 -3.87 17.53
C SER A 650 -18.66 -3.92 16.46
N ASN A 651 -17.76 -2.94 16.45
CA ASN A 651 -16.61 -2.91 15.56
C ASN A 651 -15.45 -2.12 16.20
N TYR A 652 -14.30 -2.76 16.32
CA TYR A 652 -13.04 -2.13 16.70
C TYR A 652 -12.02 -2.25 15.56
N LEU A 653 -11.41 -1.12 15.18
CA LEU A 653 -10.43 -1.06 14.08
C LEU A 653 -10.90 -1.64 12.73
N GLY A 654 -12.20 -1.74 12.46
CA GLY A 654 -12.69 -2.33 11.22
C GLY A 654 -12.45 -3.84 11.12
N ARG A 655 -11.87 -4.46 12.16
CA ARG A 655 -11.31 -5.81 12.08
C ARG A 655 -11.58 -6.66 13.31
N TYR A 656 -11.45 -6.11 14.52
CA TYR A 656 -11.56 -6.86 15.77
C TYR A 656 -12.89 -6.57 16.48
N GLU A 657 -13.27 -7.49 17.36
CA GLU A 657 -14.55 -7.44 18.11
C GLU A 657 -15.75 -7.10 17.20
N ARG A 658 -15.76 -7.71 16.00
CA ARG A 658 -16.83 -7.55 15.00
C ARG A 658 -17.99 -8.47 15.33
N HIS A 659 -18.63 -8.18 16.45
CA HIS A 659 -19.75 -8.97 16.93
C HIS A 659 -21.06 -8.49 16.34
N GLU A 660 -21.99 -9.41 16.17
CA GLU A 660 -23.34 -9.14 15.73
C GLU A 660 -24.32 -10.00 16.53
N MET A 661 -25.38 -9.37 17.02
CA MET A 661 -26.47 -10.03 17.73
C MET A 661 -27.80 -9.58 17.16
N TRP A 662 -28.69 -10.52 16.94
CA TRP A 662 -30.09 -10.29 16.59
C TRP A 662 -30.96 -10.91 17.67
N LEU A 663 -31.94 -10.14 18.14
CA LEU A 663 -33.01 -10.64 18.98
C LEU A 663 -34.33 -10.17 18.37
N ALA A 664 -35.20 -11.09 17.98
CA ALA A 664 -36.42 -10.77 17.26
C ALA A 664 -37.59 -11.64 17.67
N ARG A 665 -38.79 -11.18 17.33
CA ARG A 665 -40.05 -11.88 17.61
C ARG A 665 -41.08 -11.63 16.50
N GLY A 666 -41.72 -12.70 16.05
CA GLY A 666 -42.90 -12.63 15.20
C GLY A 666 -44.09 -12.01 15.97
N LEU A 667 -44.75 -11.03 15.37
CA LEU A 667 -45.85 -10.28 16.00
C LEU A 667 -47.24 -10.82 15.67
N THR A 668 -47.39 -11.55 14.56
CA THR A 668 -48.72 -11.82 13.97
C THR A 668 -48.94 -13.28 13.58
N GLY A 669 -48.01 -14.18 13.88
CA GLY A 669 -48.14 -15.62 13.60
C GLY A 669 -48.87 -16.35 14.72
N ASP A 670 -50.19 -16.17 14.84
CA ASP A 670 -51.07 -17.03 15.64
C ASP A 670 -51.99 -17.81 14.68
N ASP A 671 -51.51 -18.94 14.14
CA ASP A 671 -52.41 -19.99 13.66
C ASP A 671 -52.60 -21.01 14.81
N PRO A 672 -53.83 -21.22 15.32
CA PRO A 672 -54.11 -22.18 16.40
C PRO A 672 -53.77 -23.64 16.07
N THR A 673 -53.43 -23.94 14.81
CA THR A 673 -53.11 -25.30 14.32
C THR A 673 -51.61 -25.58 14.18
N THR A 674 -50.74 -24.58 14.36
CA THR A 674 -49.28 -24.74 14.27
C THR A 674 -48.68 -25.18 15.61
N GLU A 675 -47.85 -26.24 15.59
CA GLU A 675 -46.96 -26.56 16.72
C GLU A 675 -46.17 -25.31 17.11
N ARG A 676 -46.36 -24.85 18.36
CA ARG A 676 -45.62 -23.71 18.90
C ARG A 676 -44.13 -23.97 18.75
N ASP A 677 -43.40 -23.03 18.15
CA ASP A 677 -41.96 -22.99 18.33
C ASP A 677 -41.70 -22.72 19.83
N ASP A 678 -41.06 -23.64 20.54
CA ASP A 678 -40.85 -23.54 22.00
C ASP A 678 -39.95 -22.35 22.39
N ALA A 679 -39.32 -21.68 21.42
CA ALA A 679 -38.49 -20.50 21.62
C ALA A 679 -39.34 -19.22 21.73
N TRP A 680 -39.21 -18.52 22.87
CA TRP A 680 -39.90 -17.23 23.11
C TRP A 680 -39.40 -16.09 22.18
N PHE A 681 -38.17 -16.19 21.67
CA PHE A 681 -37.53 -15.25 20.75
C PHE A 681 -36.65 -15.96 19.72
N ASP A 682 -36.61 -15.42 18.50
CA ASP A 682 -35.55 -15.71 17.53
C ASP A 682 -34.27 -15.00 17.96
N PHE A 683 -33.14 -15.70 17.84
CA PHE A 683 -31.82 -15.22 18.23
C PHE A 683 -30.74 -15.64 17.24
N ARG A 684 -29.80 -14.73 16.98
CA ARG A 684 -28.55 -15.02 16.27
C ARG A 684 -27.43 -14.25 16.94
N LEU A 685 -26.33 -14.92 17.27
CA LEU A 685 -25.12 -14.30 17.79
C LEU A 685 -23.93 -14.75 16.97
N ARG A 686 -23.16 -13.79 16.50
CA ARG A 686 -21.89 -13.99 15.82
C ARG A 686 -20.81 -13.20 16.55
N LEU A 687 -19.80 -13.90 17.06
CA LEU A 687 -18.59 -13.31 17.62
C LEU A 687 -17.48 -13.44 16.59
N SER A 688 -16.99 -12.33 16.03
CA SER A 688 -15.90 -12.37 15.04
C SER A 688 -14.64 -11.64 15.50
N ASN A 689 -13.48 -12.22 15.20
CA ASN A 689 -12.14 -11.68 15.42
C ASN A 689 -11.93 -11.13 16.84
N PRO A 690 -12.07 -11.96 17.88
CA PRO A 690 -11.82 -11.50 19.23
C PRO A 690 -10.34 -11.13 19.39
N MET A 691 -10.06 -10.02 20.09
CA MET A 691 -8.70 -9.47 20.20
C MET A 691 -7.71 -10.43 20.87
N TRP A 692 -8.19 -11.28 21.79
CA TRP A 692 -7.36 -12.27 22.47
C TRP A 692 -6.88 -13.41 21.54
N LEU A 693 -7.51 -13.57 20.36
CA LEU A 693 -7.15 -14.56 19.36
C LEU A 693 -6.58 -13.89 18.09
N ARG A 694 -5.67 -12.92 18.29
CA ARG A 694 -5.00 -12.25 17.17
C ARG A 694 -4.10 -13.23 16.42
N THR A 695 -4.48 -13.55 15.19
CA THR A 695 -3.65 -14.31 14.25
C THR A 695 -3.50 -13.53 12.93
N PRO A 696 -2.27 -13.21 12.49
CA PRO A 696 -2.03 -12.43 11.28
C PRO A 696 -2.72 -13.01 10.04
N ARG A 697 -3.27 -12.14 9.18
CA ARG A 697 -3.91 -12.51 7.90
C ARG A 697 -4.99 -13.59 8.02
N SER A 698 -5.69 -13.61 9.15
CA SER A 698 -6.81 -14.51 9.35
C SER A 698 -8.00 -13.83 10.01
N ALA A 699 -9.17 -14.42 9.81
CA ALA A 699 -10.41 -14.07 10.47
C ALA A 699 -10.99 -15.33 11.13
N GLN A 700 -11.59 -15.14 12.30
CA GLN A 700 -12.26 -16.19 13.07
C GLN A 700 -13.68 -15.76 13.39
N SER A 701 -14.61 -16.70 13.37
CA SER A 701 -15.95 -16.44 13.88
C SER A 701 -16.56 -17.65 14.58
N LEU A 702 -17.27 -17.38 15.67
CA LEU A 702 -18.19 -18.30 16.33
C LEU A 702 -19.60 -17.76 16.16
N GLU A 703 -20.49 -18.57 15.61
CA GLU A 703 -21.87 -18.20 15.38
C GLU A 703 -22.83 -19.24 15.99
N ALA A 704 -23.93 -18.78 16.56
CA ALA A 704 -25.02 -19.63 17.06
C ALA A 704 -26.37 -18.97 16.76
N TRP A 705 -27.38 -19.77 16.42
CA TRP A 705 -28.70 -19.27 16.09
C TRP A 705 -29.83 -20.22 16.48
N VAL A 706 -30.98 -19.61 16.80
CA VAL A 706 -32.32 -20.19 16.76
C VAL A 706 -33.14 -19.19 15.98
N LEU A 707 -33.44 -19.49 14.72
CA LEU A 707 -34.00 -18.52 13.80
C LEU A 707 -34.97 -19.18 12.83
N GLU A 708 -36.24 -18.81 12.91
CA GLU A 708 -37.30 -19.19 11.96
C GLU A 708 -37.27 -20.70 11.65
N GLY A 709 -37.48 -21.52 12.67
CA GLY A 709 -37.55 -22.98 12.55
C GLY A 709 -36.22 -23.69 12.32
N ARG A 710 -35.07 -23.03 12.47
CA ARG A 710 -33.73 -23.66 12.41
C ARG A 710 -32.92 -23.38 13.66
N THR A 711 -32.13 -24.34 14.08
CA THR A 711 -31.15 -24.17 15.16
C THR A 711 -29.80 -24.65 14.69
N GLY A 712 -28.74 -23.92 15.05
CA GLY A 712 -27.41 -24.32 14.66
C GLY A 712 -26.30 -23.50 15.28
N ALA A 713 -25.08 -23.91 14.98
CA ALA A 713 -23.86 -23.23 15.34
C ALA A 713 -22.80 -23.43 14.23
N GLU A 714 -21.94 -22.44 14.05
CA GLU A 714 -20.80 -22.50 13.15
C GLU A 714 -19.54 -21.98 13.85
N VAL A 715 -18.44 -22.71 13.69
CA VAL A 715 -17.09 -22.19 13.92
C VAL A 715 -16.40 -22.06 12.58
N ALA A 716 -15.78 -20.92 12.33
CA ALA A 716 -15.05 -20.67 11.10
C ALA A 716 -13.69 -20.05 11.34
N TRP A 717 -12.73 -20.49 10.55
CA TRP A 717 -11.42 -19.90 10.42
C TRP A 717 -11.11 -19.64 8.96
N GLU A 718 -10.66 -18.44 8.63
CA GLU A 718 -10.34 -18.03 7.27
C GLU A 718 -8.94 -17.43 7.23
N TRP A 719 -8.12 -17.84 6.27
CA TRP A 719 -6.78 -17.33 6.02
C TRP A 719 -6.75 -16.64 4.66
N GLU A 720 -6.19 -15.44 4.61
CA GLU A 720 -5.91 -14.73 3.36
C GLU A 720 -4.40 -14.75 3.07
N ARG A 721 -4.02 -15.12 1.85
CA ARG A 721 -2.63 -15.15 1.40
C ARG A 721 -2.50 -14.38 0.08
N ARG A 722 -1.46 -13.56 -0.01
CA ARG A 722 -1.10 -12.81 -1.21
C ARG A 722 0.33 -13.16 -1.61
N THR A 723 0.64 -13.06 -2.89
CA THR A 723 1.98 -13.32 -3.42
C THR A 723 2.95 -12.17 -3.16
N SER A 724 2.44 -10.94 -3.10
CA SER A 724 3.19 -9.73 -2.75
C SER A 724 2.25 -8.76 -2.03
N PHE A 725 2.82 -7.73 -1.42
CA PHE A 725 2.08 -6.71 -0.67
C PHE A 725 0.96 -6.06 -1.51
N ALA A 726 1.29 -5.62 -2.73
CA ALA A 726 0.36 -4.98 -3.66
C ALA A 726 -0.36 -5.96 -4.60
N SER A 727 -0.15 -7.28 -4.46
CA SER A 727 -0.74 -8.25 -5.38
C SER A 727 -2.27 -8.19 -5.34
N PRO A 728 -2.93 -8.00 -6.50
CA PRO A 728 -4.38 -8.16 -6.60
C PRO A 728 -4.80 -9.63 -6.57
N ASN A 729 -3.84 -10.55 -6.67
CA ASN A 729 -4.08 -11.99 -6.62
C ASN A 729 -4.13 -12.42 -5.16
N VAL A 730 -5.27 -13.00 -4.79
CA VAL A 730 -5.57 -13.37 -3.41
C VAL A 730 -5.98 -14.83 -3.38
N ARG A 731 -5.37 -15.59 -2.47
CA ARG A 731 -5.80 -16.93 -2.10
C ARG A 731 -6.49 -16.86 -0.74
N ARG A 732 -7.67 -17.45 -0.64
CA ARG A 732 -8.42 -17.56 0.62
C ARG A 732 -8.66 -19.02 0.92
N ASP A 733 -8.28 -19.47 2.10
CA ASP A 733 -8.59 -20.81 2.58
C ASP A 733 -9.52 -20.64 3.80
N ARG A 734 -10.70 -21.27 3.80
CA ARG A 734 -11.69 -21.18 4.88
C ARG A 734 -12.04 -22.57 5.37
N LEU A 735 -11.90 -22.83 6.66
CA LEU A 735 -12.34 -24.03 7.33
C LEU A 735 -13.57 -23.70 8.18
N THR A 736 -14.66 -24.43 7.98
CA THR A 736 -15.87 -24.32 8.80
C THR A 736 -16.23 -25.66 9.43
N ALA A 737 -16.77 -25.61 10.64
CA ALA A 737 -17.50 -26.70 11.27
C ALA A 737 -18.89 -26.18 11.60
N THR A 738 -19.90 -26.73 10.93
CA THR A 738 -21.28 -26.23 10.97
C THR A 738 -22.20 -27.35 11.43
N TRP A 739 -23.03 -27.07 12.42
CA TRP A 739 -24.14 -27.92 12.83
C TRP A 739 -25.44 -27.15 12.64
N MET A 740 -26.40 -27.73 11.92
CA MET A 740 -27.70 -27.10 11.70
C MET A 740 -28.80 -28.15 11.58
N VAL A 741 -29.91 -27.92 12.27
CA VAL A 741 -31.09 -28.79 12.29
C VAL A 741 -32.37 -27.98 12.10
N THR A 742 -33.33 -28.57 11.41
CA THR A 742 -34.70 -28.05 11.31
C THR A 742 -35.49 -28.39 12.57
N ARG A 743 -36.17 -27.40 13.15
CA ARG A 743 -37.11 -27.57 14.27
C ARG A 743 -38.56 -27.38 13.86
N ASN A 744 -38.82 -26.41 12.99
CA ASN A 744 -40.18 -26.09 12.56
C ASN A 744 -40.24 -25.90 11.05
N MET A 745 -40.76 -26.92 10.37
CA MET A 745 -40.88 -26.93 8.91
C MET A 745 -41.92 -25.94 8.37
N THR A 746 -42.71 -25.27 9.22
CA THR A 746 -43.71 -24.28 8.80
C THR A 746 -43.04 -23.04 8.19
N PHE A 747 -41.85 -22.67 8.69
CA PHE A 747 -41.05 -21.55 8.17
C PHE A 747 -40.33 -21.87 6.86
N LEU A 748 -40.18 -23.16 6.53
CA LEU A 748 -39.24 -23.63 5.52
C LEU A 748 -39.97 -24.05 4.22
N ASP A 749 -39.33 -23.79 3.08
CA ASP A 749 -39.77 -24.32 1.80
C ASP A 749 -39.44 -25.82 1.73
N ARG A 750 -40.46 -26.67 1.62
CA ARG A 750 -40.31 -28.13 1.57
C ARG A 750 -39.60 -28.64 0.31
N ALA A 751 -39.47 -27.82 -0.72
CA ALA A 751 -38.66 -28.16 -1.89
C ALA A 751 -37.15 -28.02 -1.60
N GLN A 752 -36.76 -27.29 -0.56
CA GLN A 752 -35.36 -27.00 -0.22
C GLN A 752 -34.95 -27.51 1.16
N TRP A 753 -35.93 -27.89 1.99
CA TRP A 753 -35.70 -28.36 3.35
C TRP A 753 -36.52 -29.61 3.64
N GLU A 754 -35.86 -30.57 4.29
CA GLU A 754 -36.46 -31.74 4.90
C GLU A 754 -36.29 -31.69 6.42
N ASN A 755 -37.13 -32.44 7.14
CA ASN A 755 -37.03 -32.53 8.60
C ASN A 755 -35.79 -33.36 9.02
N GLY A 756 -34.65 -32.69 9.17
CA GLY A 756 -33.36 -33.31 9.43
C GLY A 756 -32.29 -32.31 9.80
N GLY A 757 -31.16 -32.82 10.28
CA GLY A 757 -30.00 -32.03 10.63
C GLY A 757 -28.72 -32.55 9.98
N THR A 758 -27.74 -31.66 9.88
CA THR A 758 -26.38 -32.04 9.51
C THR A 758 -25.37 -31.46 10.48
N GLY A 759 -24.29 -32.21 10.71
CA GLY A 759 -23.05 -31.70 11.28
C GLY A 759 -21.94 -31.95 10.27
N GLU A 760 -21.36 -30.90 9.70
CA GLU A 760 -20.39 -30.99 8.61
C GLU A 760 -19.15 -30.12 8.85
N ILE A 761 -18.00 -30.61 8.40
CA ILE A 761 -16.76 -29.85 8.30
C ILE A 761 -16.49 -29.60 6.83
N THR A 762 -16.27 -28.35 6.45
CA THR A 762 -16.01 -27.95 5.07
C THR A 762 -14.74 -27.12 4.98
N HIS A 763 -13.86 -27.50 4.05
CA HIS A 763 -12.75 -26.66 3.62
C HIS A 763 -13.09 -26.01 2.28
N THR A 764 -12.95 -24.69 2.20
CA THR A 764 -13.15 -23.90 0.98
C THR A 764 -11.84 -23.21 0.61
N ALA A 765 -11.29 -23.55 -0.55
CA ALA A 765 -10.17 -22.86 -1.16
C ALA A 765 -10.65 -21.96 -2.29
N GLY A 766 -10.34 -20.66 -2.20
CA GLY A 766 -10.64 -19.63 -3.17
C GLY A 766 -9.36 -19.03 -3.74
N TRP A 767 -9.39 -18.69 -5.03
CA TRP A 767 -8.31 -18.01 -5.72
C TRP A 767 -8.88 -16.96 -6.65
N GLU A 768 -8.37 -15.74 -6.55
CA GLU A 768 -8.72 -14.63 -7.43
C GLU A 768 -7.45 -14.14 -8.12
N ARG A 769 -7.53 -13.91 -9.43
CA ARG A 769 -6.45 -13.31 -10.22
C ARG A 769 -6.99 -12.22 -11.10
N SER A 770 -6.41 -11.03 -11.00
CA SER A 770 -6.76 -9.90 -11.86
C SER A 770 -5.61 -9.55 -12.80
N THR A 771 -5.96 -9.24 -14.03
CA THR A 771 -5.09 -8.68 -15.07
C THR A 771 -5.73 -7.39 -15.57
N GLN A 772 -5.07 -6.64 -16.47
CA GLN A 772 -5.63 -5.39 -17.01
C GLN A 772 -7.04 -5.55 -17.61
N ASN A 773 -7.29 -6.67 -18.31
CA ASN A 773 -8.54 -6.87 -19.05
C ASN A 773 -9.36 -8.07 -18.57
N ALA A 774 -8.84 -8.92 -17.69
CA ALA A 774 -9.54 -10.12 -17.23
C ALA A 774 -9.48 -10.29 -15.71
N GLN A 775 -10.59 -10.73 -15.12
CA GLN A 775 -10.69 -11.18 -13.73
C GLN A 775 -11.05 -12.66 -13.72
N TRP A 776 -10.24 -13.44 -13.02
CA TRP A 776 -10.41 -14.87 -12.82
C TRP A 776 -10.76 -15.14 -11.36
N ARG A 777 -11.72 -16.02 -11.14
CA ARG A 777 -12.12 -16.49 -9.81
C ARG A 777 -12.29 -17.99 -9.84
N MET A 778 -11.67 -18.69 -8.90
CA MET A 778 -11.84 -20.11 -8.68
C MET A 778 -12.22 -20.35 -7.22
N LYS A 779 -13.17 -21.24 -6.98
CA LYS A 779 -13.62 -21.64 -5.64
C LYS A 779 -13.84 -23.14 -5.64
N ILE A 780 -13.19 -23.85 -4.74
CA ILE A 780 -13.43 -25.26 -4.45
C ILE A 780 -13.83 -25.36 -2.99
N ALA A 781 -14.97 -26.01 -2.71
CA ALA A 781 -15.35 -26.39 -1.36
C ALA A 781 -15.50 -27.91 -1.30
N TYR A 782 -14.92 -28.55 -0.29
CA TYR A 782 -15.10 -29.98 -0.06
C TYR A 782 -15.16 -30.25 1.43
N GLY A 783 -15.96 -31.24 1.78
CA GLY A 783 -16.26 -31.54 3.17
C GLY A 783 -17.08 -32.79 3.30
N GLY A 784 -17.45 -33.09 4.54
CA GLY A 784 -18.27 -34.22 4.86
C GLY A 784 -18.70 -34.17 6.31
N GLY A 785 -19.67 -34.99 6.63
CA GLY A 785 -20.34 -34.93 7.91
C GLY A 785 -21.32 -36.06 8.09
N ILE A 786 -22.23 -35.85 9.02
CA ILE A 786 -23.36 -36.75 9.27
C ILE A 786 -24.66 -36.02 8.98
N ALA A 787 -25.58 -36.70 8.32
CA ALA A 787 -26.97 -36.30 8.15
C ALA A 787 -27.84 -37.19 9.05
N TYR A 788 -28.87 -36.62 9.68
CA TYR A 788 -29.74 -37.39 10.58
C TYR A 788 -31.17 -36.84 10.57
N ALA A 789 -32.14 -37.70 10.91
CA ALA A 789 -33.55 -37.31 11.00
C ALA A 789 -33.85 -36.60 12.32
N ALA A 790 -34.58 -35.49 12.27
CA ALA A 790 -34.90 -34.67 13.45
C ALA A 790 -36.23 -35.09 14.12
N ARG A 791 -36.41 -36.40 14.39
CA ARG A 791 -37.57 -36.90 15.15
C ARG A 791 -37.27 -36.80 16.64
N ASP A 792 -37.65 -35.67 17.24
CA ASP A 792 -37.57 -35.32 18.67
C ASP A 792 -36.23 -35.61 19.35
N LEU A 793 -35.50 -34.54 19.70
CA LEU A 793 -34.18 -34.51 20.35
C LEU A 793 -34.05 -35.27 21.71
N GLY A 794 -35.05 -36.05 22.11
CA GLY A 794 -35.07 -36.92 23.30
C GLY A 794 -35.37 -38.41 23.05
N ALA A 795 -35.56 -38.88 21.82
CA ALA A 795 -35.84 -40.30 21.53
C ALA A 795 -34.55 -41.15 21.42
N ARG A 796 -34.59 -42.38 21.95
CA ARG A 796 -33.48 -43.35 21.88
C ARG A 796 -33.27 -43.78 20.41
N PHE A 797 -32.02 -43.71 19.94
CA PHE A 797 -31.59 -44.23 18.64
C PHE A 797 -31.73 -45.76 18.60
N GLU A 798 -32.91 -46.27 18.21
CA GLU A 798 -33.19 -47.71 18.26
C GLU A 798 -32.90 -48.45 16.94
N ARG A 799 -32.52 -47.77 15.85
CA ARG A 799 -32.10 -48.42 14.58
C ARG A 799 -30.89 -47.77 13.91
N ARG A 800 -30.14 -48.59 13.16
CA ARG A 800 -28.95 -48.28 12.34
C ARG A 800 -29.17 -47.23 11.22
N TYR A 801 -30.36 -46.64 11.11
CA TYR A 801 -30.81 -45.83 9.97
C TYR A 801 -31.09 -44.34 10.31
N ASP A 802 -30.78 -43.87 11.52
CA ASP A 802 -31.12 -42.49 11.92
C ASP A 802 -29.99 -41.47 11.67
N VAL A 803 -28.76 -41.94 11.39
CA VAL A 803 -27.57 -41.10 11.14
C VAL A 803 -26.75 -41.73 10.00
N GLU A 804 -26.42 -40.95 8.96
CA GLU A 804 -25.67 -41.40 7.81
C GLU A 804 -24.48 -40.48 7.49
N PRO A 805 -23.27 -41.01 7.26
CA PRO A 805 -22.15 -40.20 6.81
C PRO A 805 -22.34 -39.76 5.37
N PHE A 806 -21.96 -38.53 5.05
CA PHE A 806 -21.92 -38.04 3.68
C PHE A 806 -20.65 -37.23 3.39
N GLY A 807 -20.27 -37.20 2.12
CA GLY A 807 -19.28 -36.28 1.57
C GLY A 807 -19.94 -35.33 0.58
N ARG A 808 -19.44 -34.10 0.50
CA ARG A 808 -19.91 -33.11 -0.48
C ARG A 808 -18.73 -32.31 -1.01
N ALA A 809 -18.68 -32.13 -2.33
CA ALA A 809 -17.69 -31.30 -2.99
C ALA A 809 -18.34 -30.43 -4.06
N THR A 810 -17.95 -29.17 -4.13
CA THR A 810 -18.35 -28.21 -5.15
C THR A 810 -17.14 -27.44 -5.66
N GLY A 811 -17.14 -27.09 -6.93
CA GLY A 811 -16.05 -26.38 -7.58
C GLY A 811 -16.60 -25.45 -8.65
N SER A 812 -16.05 -24.25 -8.74
CA SER A 812 -16.32 -23.33 -9.84
C SER A 812 -15.07 -22.60 -10.28
N ALA A 813 -15.00 -22.29 -11.56
CA ALA A 813 -14.02 -21.41 -12.16
C ALA A 813 -14.74 -20.44 -13.09
N ALA A 814 -14.48 -19.15 -12.92
CA ALA A 814 -15.11 -18.06 -13.63
C ALA A 814 -14.07 -17.10 -14.18
N VAL A 815 -14.36 -16.53 -15.35
CA VAL A 815 -13.59 -15.47 -15.98
C VAL A 815 -14.53 -14.38 -16.46
N ARG A 816 -14.14 -13.12 -16.24
CA ARG A 816 -14.77 -11.95 -16.84
C ARG A 816 -13.70 -11.17 -17.61
N TRP A 817 -13.88 -11.07 -18.93
CA TRP A 817 -12.98 -10.35 -19.82
C TRP A 817 -13.65 -9.08 -20.33
N SER A 818 -12.97 -7.94 -20.24
CA SER A 818 -13.45 -6.64 -20.72
C SER A 818 -12.64 -6.16 -21.92
N THR A 819 -13.34 -5.57 -22.89
CA THR A 819 -12.71 -4.87 -24.02
C THR A 819 -11.98 -3.61 -23.56
N ALA A 820 -11.00 -3.14 -24.36
CA ALA A 820 -10.36 -1.85 -24.13
C ALA A 820 -11.41 -0.73 -24.03
N GLY A 821 -11.36 0.08 -22.97
CA GLY A 821 -12.38 1.08 -22.65
C GLY A 821 -13.61 0.57 -21.91
N GLY A 822 -13.76 -0.75 -21.71
CA GLY A 822 -14.76 -1.35 -20.82
C GLY A 822 -16.22 -1.32 -21.32
N ALA A 823 -16.44 -1.09 -22.61
CA ALA A 823 -17.79 -1.02 -23.20
C ALA A 823 -18.50 -2.38 -23.24
N TRP A 824 -17.73 -3.45 -23.45
CA TRP A 824 -18.22 -4.83 -23.45
C TRP A 824 -17.48 -5.70 -22.45
N THR A 825 -18.21 -6.58 -21.78
CA THR A 825 -17.67 -7.61 -20.88
C THR A 825 -18.23 -8.98 -21.25
N LEU A 826 -17.36 -9.97 -21.40
CA LEU A 826 -17.68 -11.37 -21.64
C LEU A 826 -17.42 -12.16 -20.36
N GLY A 827 -18.43 -12.86 -19.87
CA GLY A 827 -18.35 -13.70 -18.67
C GLY A 827 -18.53 -15.17 -19.02
N ALA A 828 -17.68 -16.04 -18.48
CA ALA A 828 -17.89 -17.48 -18.53
C ALA A 828 -17.63 -18.09 -17.14
N ARG A 829 -18.47 -19.03 -16.72
CA ARG A 829 -18.28 -19.82 -15.52
C ARG A 829 -18.55 -21.29 -15.78
N VAL A 830 -17.73 -22.15 -15.23
CA VAL A 830 -17.98 -23.58 -15.12
C VAL A 830 -18.18 -23.95 -13.66
N PHE A 831 -19.07 -24.90 -13.40
CA PHE A 831 -19.33 -25.44 -12.08
C PHE A 831 -19.47 -26.96 -12.13
N GLY A 832 -19.02 -27.62 -11.06
CA GLY A 832 -19.27 -29.03 -10.79
C GLY A 832 -19.54 -29.24 -9.31
N GLY A 833 -20.54 -30.04 -8.97
CA GLY A 833 -20.88 -30.39 -7.60
C GLY A 833 -21.28 -31.86 -7.48
N GLY A 834 -20.98 -32.47 -6.34
CA GLY A 834 -21.28 -33.85 -6.03
C GLY A 834 -21.54 -34.08 -4.54
N TYR A 835 -22.48 -34.97 -4.26
CA TYR A 835 -22.83 -35.51 -2.96
C TYR A 835 -22.62 -37.02 -2.97
N LEU A 836 -21.89 -37.52 -1.97
CA LEU A 836 -21.53 -38.91 -1.79
C LEU A 836 -22.19 -39.41 -0.50
N GLY A 837 -23.20 -40.26 -0.63
CA GLY A 837 -23.90 -40.93 0.47
C GLY A 837 -24.66 -42.14 -0.05
N GLU A 838 -25.06 -43.03 0.84
CA GLU A 838 -25.89 -44.20 0.49
C GLU A 838 -27.31 -43.76 0.14
N SER A 839 -27.90 -42.83 0.89
CA SER A 839 -29.25 -42.31 0.68
C SER A 839 -29.32 -41.12 -0.29
N VAL A 840 -30.54 -40.75 -0.66
CA VAL A 840 -30.83 -39.47 -1.32
C VAL A 840 -30.35 -38.33 -0.40
N PRO A 841 -29.64 -37.30 -0.92
CA PRO A 841 -29.24 -36.16 -0.10
C PRO A 841 -30.47 -35.50 0.53
N LEU A 842 -30.38 -35.06 1.78
CA LEU A 842 -31.37 -34.14 2.34
C LEU A 842 -31.52 -32.93 1.40
N ALA A 843 -32.73 -32.48 1.13
CA ALA A 843 -32.99 -31.35 0.23
C ALA A 843 -32.07 -30.14 0.47
N GLN A 844 -31.78 -29.81 1.74
CA GLN A 844 -30.90 -28.69 2.12
C GLN A 844 -29.42 -28.87 1.76
N ARG A 845 -28.96 -30.09 1.41
CA ARG A 845 -27.58 -30.40 1.00
C ARG A 845 -27.47 -31.01 -0.41
N ALA A 846 -28.58 -31.21 -1.11
CA ALA A 846 -28.58 -31.57 -2.52
C ALA A 846 -27.77 -30.55 -3.34
N ILE A 847 -27.30 -30.93 -4.52
CA ILE A 847 -26.66 -30.00 -5.46
C ILE A 847 -27.76 -29.35 -6.31
N PRO A 848 -28.11 -28.07 -6.07
CA PRO A 848 -29.23 -27.43 -6.73
C PRO A 848 -28.91 -27.03 -8.18
N VAL A 849 -29.93 -27.08 -9.03
CA VAL A 849 -29.89 -26.66 -10.44
C VAL A 849 -29.91 -25.13 -10.56
N ASP A 850 -30.75 -24.47 -9.77
CA ASP A 850 -31.11 -23.06 -9.95
C ASP A 850 -30.07 -22.07 -9.40
N GLY A 851 -29.31 -22.41 -8.37
CA GLY A 851 -28.48 -21.42 -7.70
C GLY A 851 -27.85 -21.84 -6.37
N ALA A 852 -27.72 -20.89 -5.45
CA ALA A 852 -27.25 -21.11 -4.08
C ALA A 852 -28.07 -22.20 -3.36
N ASP A 853 -27.43 -23.03 -2.53
CA ASP A 853 -28.13 -24.03 -1.72
C ASP A 853 -28.83 -23.41 -0.49
N ALA A 854 -29.57 -24.22 0.25
CA ALA A 854 -30.35 -23.74 1.39
C ALA A 854 -29.49 -23.14 2.52
N TYR A 855 -28.25 -23.62 2.71
CA TYR A 855 -27.32 -23.11 3.72
C TYR A 855 -26.72 -21.78 3.23
N GLU A 856 -26.38 -21.67 1.95
CA GLU A 856 -25.89 -20.42 1.34
C GLU A 856 -26.94 -19.29 1.42
N ARG A 857 -28.23 -19.61 1.31
CA ARG A 857 -29.35 -18.63 1.42
C ARG A 857 -29.69 -18.21 2.86
N PHE A 858 -29.31 -19.00 3.86
CA PHE A 858 -29.75 -18.85 5.26
C PHE A 858 -29.50 -17.46 5.83
N GLY A 859 -28.35 -16.85 5.50
CA GLY A 859 -27.95 -15.56 6.05
C GLY A 859 -28.83 -14.37 5.64
N ASN A 860 -29.68 -14.51 4.61
CA ASN A 860 -30.44 -13.41 4.02
C ASN A 860 -31.94 -13.46 4.41
N PRO A 861 -32.45 -12.53 5.25
CA PRO A 861 -33.85 -12.51 5.69
C PRO A 861 -34.87 -12.39 4.55
N LEU A 862 -34.47 -11.87 3.40
CA LEU A 862 -35.37 -11.62 2.29
C LEU A 862 -35.68 -12.90 1.51
N ILE A 863 -34.83 -13.93 1.64
CA ILE A 863 -34.91 -15.17 0.85
C ILE A 863 -34.82 -16.48 1.64
N ARG A 864 -34.54 -16.44 2.95
CA ARG A 864 -34.24 -17.65 3.72
C ARG A 864 -35.46 -18.50 4.12
N SER A 865 -36.67 -17.93 4.09
CA SER A 865 -37.88 -18.56 4.63
C SER A 865 -39.05 -18.45 3.66
N ARG A 866 -40.01 -19.37 3.79
CA ARG A 866 -41.21 -19.40 2.95
C ARG A 866 -42.02 -18.11 3.12
N GLY A 867 -42.42 -17.51 2.00
CA GLY A 867 -43.20 -16.27 2.00
C GLY A 867 -42.39 -15.02 2.35
N ALA A 868 -41.06 -15.11 2.43
CA ALA A 868 -40.19 -13.95 2.61
C ALA A 868 -40.37 -12.94 1.46
N ALA A 869 -39.90 -11.70 1.65
CA ALA A 869 -40.16 -10.60 0.70
C ALA A 869 -39.84 -10.93 -0.76
N PHE A 870 -38.82 -11.78 -0.99
CA PHE A 870 -38.36 -12.20 -2.31
C PHE A 870 -38.61 -13.69 -2.60
N VAL A 871 -39.40 -14.38 -1.76
CA VAL A 871 -39.82 -15.78 -1.94
C VAL A 871 -41.35 -15.81 -1.93
N ARG A 872 -41.93 -15.32 -3.02
CA ARG A 872 -43.39 -15.23 -3.22
C ARG A 872 -43.78 -15.80 -4.59
N PRO A 873 -44.99 -16.35 -4.75
CA PRO A 873 -45.44 -16.90 -6.04
C PRO A 873 -45.39 -15.92 -7.21
N GLU A 874 -45.48 -14.61 -6.92
CA GLU A 874 -45.50 -13.52 -7.92
C GLU A 874 -44.09 -12.96 -8.22
N PHE A 875 -43.07 -13.34 -7.46
CA PHE A 875 -41.74 -12.73 -7.51
C PHE A 875 -40.63 -13.77 -7.52
N PHE A 876 -39.82 -13.81 -8.59
CA PHE A 876 -38.70 -14.73 -8.68
C PHE A 876 -37.39 -14.09 -8.28
N TYR A 877 -36.84 -14.50 -7.14
CA TYR A 877 -35.48 -14.16 -6.76
C TYR A 877 -34.52 -15.28 -7.11
N HIS A 878 -33.48 -14.94 -7.84
CA HIS A 878 -32.39 -15.84 -8.16
C HIS A 878 -31.18 -15.53 -7.28
N ALA A 879 -30.84 -16.47 -6.41
CA ALA A 879 -29.63 -16.46 -5.59
C ALA A 879 -28.51 -17.18 -6.36
N PRO A 880 -27.51 -16.46 -6.91
CA PRO A 880 -26.46 -17.08 -7.72
C PRO A 880 -25.60 -18.06 -6.91
N GLY A 881 -25.22 -19.17 -7.53
CA GLY A 881 -24.47 -20.24 -6.86
C GLY A 881 -24.64 -21.57 -7.60
N ASN A 882 -23.91 -22.61 -7.20
CA ASN A 882 -23.97 -23.97 -7.76
C ASN A 882 -24.24 -24.03 -9.28
N GLY A 883 -25.32 -24.69 -9.71
CA GLY A 883 -25.70 -24.83 -11.13
C GLY A 883 -25.94 -23.49 -11.83
N ASN A 884 -26.59 -22.55 -11.14
CA ASN A 884 -26.87 -21.19 -11.63
C ASN A 884 -27.68 -21.17 -12.94
N LEU A 885 -28.62 -22.11 -13.12
CA LEU A 885 -29.55 -22.11 -14.25
C LEU A 885 -30.79 -21.29 -13.86
N ARG A 886 -30.78 -20.03 -14.30
CA ARG A 886 -31.72 -18.96 -13.94
C ARG A 886 -33.19 -19.26 -14.26
N GLY A 887 -33.47 -20.08 -15.27
CA GLY A 887 -34.83 -20.36 -15.74
C GLY A 887 -35.60 -21.41 -14.94
N TYR A 888 -34.94 -22.14 -14.06
CA TYR A 888 -35.52 -23.29 -13.35
C TYR A 888 -36.06 -22.91 -11.98
N THR A 889 -37.10 -23.63 -11.54
CA THR A 889 -37.67 -23.40 -10.21
C THR A 889 -36.71 -23.82 -9.09
N PRO A 890 -36.72 -23.16 -7.93
CA PRO A 890 -35.89 -23.56 -6.80
C PRO A 890 -36.33 -24.91 -6.24
N GLY A 891 -35.38 -25.65 -5.66
CA GLY A 891 -35.63 -26.95 -5.04
C GLY A 891 -35.46 -28.15 -5.99
N LEU A 892 -35.08 -27.90 -7.25
CA LEU A 892 -34.55 -28.95 -8.11
C LEU A 892 -33.09 -29.21 -7.73
N GLY A 893 -32.80 -30.39 -7.19
CA GLY A 893 -31.45 -30.76 -6.77
C GLY A 893 -31.25 -32.25 -6.70
N GLY A 894 -30.02 -32.68 -6.95
CA GLY A 894 -29.66 -34.10 -7.01
C GLY A 894 -28.36 -34.41 -6.27
N ARG A 895 -27.78 -35.57 -6.55
CA ARG A 895 -26.46 -35.94 -6.06
C ARG A 895 -25.36 -35.18 -6.78
N TRP A 896 -25.46 -34.98 -8.09
CA TRP A 896 -24.43 -34.25 -8.82
C TRP A 896 -24.98 -33.42 -9.97
N LEU A 897 -24.21 -32.38 -10.32
CA LEU A 897 -24.47 -31.49 -11.44
C LEU A 897 -23.17 -30.89 -11.95
N THR A 898 -23.06 -30.74 -13.28
CA THR A 898 -22.05 -29.85 -13.90
C THR A 898 -22.76 -28.83 -14.76
N SER A 899 -22.30 -27.58 -14.75
CA SER A 899 -22.87 -26.51 -15.57
C SER A 899 -21.82 -25.59 -16.20
N ILE A 900 -22.25 -24.91 -17.26
CA ILE A 900 -21.57 -23.79 -17.89
C ILE A 900 -22.54 -22.61 -17.97
N ASN A 901 -22.07 -21.43 -17.59
CA ASN A 901 -22.82 -20.18 -17.61
C ASN A 901 -22.07 -19.17 -18.48
N LEU A 902 -22.73 -18.59 -19.47
CA LEU A 902 -22.15 -17.61 -20.40
C LEU A 902 -22.91 -16.29 -20.35
N GLU A 903 -22.18 -15.18 -20.37
CA GLU A 903 -22.76 -13.83 -20.32
C GLU A 903 -22.05 -12.88 -21.28
N VAL A 904 -22.83 -12.06 -21.99
CA VAL A 904 -22.35 -10.94 -22.78
C VAL A 904 -23.01 -9.67 -22.24
N GLU A 905 -22.22 -8.77 -21.70
CA GLU A 905 -22.69 -7.53 -21.07
C GLU A 905 -22.21 -6.31 -21.86
N ARG A 906 -23.13 -5.42 -22.21
CA ARG A 906 -22.85 -4.11 -22.79
C ARG A 906 -23.11 -3.03 -21.76
N VAL A 907 -22.06 -2.29 -21.40
CA VAL A 907 -22.15 -1.16 -20.47
C VAL A 907 -22.72 0.05 -21.21
N LEU A 908 -23.88 0.52 -20.76
CA LEU A 908 -24.55 1.70 -21.30
C LEU A 908 -24.08 2.99 -20.61
N ARG A 909 -23.74 2.90 -19.33
CA ARG A 909 -23.31 4.04 -18.52
C ARG A 909 -22.36 3.60 -17.41
N ARG A 910 -21.32 4.42 -17.17
CA ARG A 910 -20.50 4.40 -15.95
C ARG A 910 -20.49 5.80 -15.33
N SER A 911 -20.58 5.88 -14.01
CA SER A 911 -20.52 7.13 -13.27
C SER A 911 -19.78 6.95 -11.95
N ASN A 912 -18.83 7.86 -11.69
CA ASN A 912 -18.16 7.97 -10.40
C ASN A 912 -18.92 8.89 -9.43
N ARG A 913 -20.07 9.43 -9.84
CA ARG A 913 -20.93 10.32 -9.03
C ARG A 913 -22.36 9.79 -8.95
N GLY A 914 -23.02 10.03 -7.81
CA GLY A 914 -24.40 9.62 -7.55
C GLY A 914 -24.56 8.12 -7.20
N PRO A 915 -25.80 7.69 -6.90
CA PRO A 915 -26.08 6.33 -6.46
C PRO A 915 -25.98 5.29 -7.57
N LEU A 916 -26.29 5.64 -8.82
CA LEU A 916 -26.15 4.74 -9.96
C LEU A 916 -24.71 4.80 -10.51
N ARG A 917 -23.94 3.74 -10.26
CA ARG A 917 -22.55 3.58 -10.70
C ARG A 917 -22.44 3.01 -12.10
N THR A 918 -23.23 1.98 -12.38
CA THR A 918 -23.22 1.31 -13.69
C THR A 918 -24.63 0.96 -14.13
N ALA A 919 -24.85 0.99 -15.44
CA ALA A 919 -26.04 0.43 -16.07
C ALA A 919 -25.62 -0.33 -17.32
N SER A 920 -26.10 -1.57 -17.47
CA SER A 920 -25.74 -2.46 -18.56
C SER A 920 -26.90 -3.33 -19.01
N VAL A 921 -26.84 -3.75 -20.27
CA VAL A 921 -27.72 -4.79 -20.85
C VAL A 921 -26.90 -6.08 -20.91
N VAL A 922 -27.51 -7.19 -20.54
CA VAL A 922 -26.88 -8.52 -20.57
C VAL A 922 -27.70 -9.48 -21.41
N ILE A 923 -27.02 -10.34 -22.15
CA ILE A 923 -27.56 -11.59 -22.71
C ILE A 923 -26.83 -12.74 -22.01
N PHE A 924 -27.56 -13.78 -21.64
CA PHE A 924 -27.00 -14.96 -20.99
C PHE A 924 -27.49 -16.25 -21.63
N GLY A 925 -26.68 -17.30 -21.49
CA GLY A 925 -27.06 -18.67 -21.81
C GLY A 925 -26.38 -19.63 -20.85
N ASP A 926 -27.16 -20.49 -20.21
CA ASP A 926 -26.68 -21.43 -19.21
C ASP A 926 -27.04 -22.87 -19.62
N GLY A 927 -26.18 -23.84 -19.31
CA GLY A 927 -26.41 -25.24 -19.61
C GLY A 927 -25.86 -26.15 -18.53
N ALA A 928 -26.54 -27.28 -18.28
CA ALA A 928 -26.10 -28.26 -17.29
C ALA A 928 -26.38 -29.71 -17.72
N LEU A 929 -25.59 -30.60 -17.13
CA LEU A 929 -25.90 -32.02 -17.01
C LEU A 929 -26.13 -32.29 -15.52
N ALA A 930 -27.34 -32.69 -15.18
CA ALA A 930 -27.72 -33.08 -13.82
C ALA A 930 -28.06 -34.57 -13.80
N ASP A 931 -27.96 -35.23 -12.65
CA ASP A 931 -28.51 -36.56 -12.53
C ASP A 931 -30.06 -36.60 -12.67
N SER A 932 -30.59 -37.80 -12.87
CA SER A 932 -32.04 -38.00 -13.01
C SER A 932 -32.82 -37.81 -11.71
N LEU A 933 -32.14 -37.66 -10.57
CA LEU A 933 -32.75 -37.34 -9.28
C LEU A 933 -33.13 -35.86 -9.21
N ALA A 934 -32.27 -34.97 -9.74
CA ALA A 934 -32.55 -33.54 -9.84
C ALA A 934 -33.70 -33.23 -10.81
N VAL A 935 -33.63 -33.79 -12.01
CA VAL A 935 -34.68 -33.66 -13.04
C VAL A 935 -34.82 -35.01 -13.76
N PRO A 936 -36.01 -35.64 -13.77
CA PRO A 936 -36.23 -36.91 -14.46
C PRO A 936 -35.79 -36.91 -15.92
N SER A 937 -35.12 -37.98 -16.34
CA SER A 937 -34.65 -38.16 -17.72
C SER A 937 -35.72 -38.76 -18.62
N THR A 938 -35.59 -38.56 -19.93
CA THR A 938 -36.39 -39.26 -20.95
C THR A 938 -35.73 -40.60 -21.32
N GLY A 939 -36.48 -41.69 -21.25
CA GLY A 939 -36.01 -43.01 -21.71
C GLY A 939 -35.08 -43.76 -20.73
N GLY A 940 -35.04 -43.38 -19.45
CA GLY A 940 -34.27 -44.10 -18.42
C GLY A 940 -32.77 -43.78 -18.38
N ALA A 941 -32.32 -42.72 -19.05
CA ALA A 941 -30.93 -42.27 -18.98
C ALA A 941 -30.54 -41.81 -17.55
N ALA A 942 -29.27 -42.00 -17.17
CA ALA A 942 -28.79 -41.58 -15.85
C ALA A 942 -28.58 -40.06 -15.69
N VAL A 943 -28.66 -39.31 -16.80
CA VAL A 943 -28.35 -37.87 -16.87
C VAL A 943 -29.46 -37.14 -17.61
N THR A 944 -29.75 -35.92 -17.16
CA THR A 944 -30.70 -35.01 -17.77
C THR A 944 -29.99 -33.73 -18.22
N PRO A 945 -29.95 -33.44 -19.54
CA PRO A 945 -29.46 -32.16 -20.04
C PRO A 945 -30.49 -31.05 -19.79
N LEU A 946 -30.00 -29.90 -19.33
CA LEU A 946 -30.76 -28.70 -19.01
C LEU A 946 -30.10 -27.49 -19.69
N LEU A 947 -30.91 -26.53 -20.10
CA LEU A 947 -30.51 -25.35 -20.87
C LEU A 947 -31.47 -24.20 -20.58
N ASP A 948 -30.94 -23.00 -20.38
CA ASP A 948 -31.71 -21.77 -20.47
C ASP A 948 -30.95 -20.67 -21.23
N ALA A 949 -31.68 -19.66 -21.69
CA ALA A 949 -31.10 -18.46 -22.27
C ALA A 949 -32.05 -17.28 -22.10
N GLY A 950 -31.47 -16.09 -21.91
CA GLY A 950 -32.22 -14.90 -21.58
C GLY A 950 -31.47 -13.60 -21.82
N ALA A 951 -32.13 -12.50 -21.44
CA ALA A 951 -31.51 -11.18 -21.44
C ALA A 951 -32.06 -10.34 -20.28
N GLY A 952 -31.39 -9.24 -19.97
CA GLY A 952 -31.80 -8.38 -18.87
C GLY A 952 -31.01 -7.09 -18.74
N LEU A 953 -31.31 -6.40 -17.65
CA LEU A 953 -30.67 -5.18 -17.21
C LEU A 953 -29.89 -5.43 -15.92
N ARG A 954 -28.72 -4.81 -15.80
CA ARG A 954 -27.94 -4.79 -14.58
C ARG A 954 -27.62 -3.37 -14.18
N LEU A 955 -27.83 -3.07 -12.91
CA LEU A 955 -27.52 -1.78 -12.32
C LEU A 955 -26.53 -2.00 -11.17
N GLY A 956 -25.43 -1.26 -11.18
CA GLY A 956 -24.55 -1.15 -10.03
C GLY A 956 -24.97 0.08 -9.24
N LEU A 957 -25.58 -0.12 -8.07
CA LEU A 957 -25.96 0.95 -7.18
C LEU A 957 -24.95 1.06 -6.03
N ARG A 958 -24.74 2.25 -5.49
CA ARG A 958 -24.01 2.47 -4.24
C ARG A 958 -24.87 3.26 -3.28
N ILE A 959 -25.21 2.66 -2.14
CA ILE A 959 -26.02 3.24 -1.08
C ILE A 959 -25.13 3.31 0.17
N GLY A 960 -24.73 4.52 0.56
CA GLY A 960 -23.69 4.70 1.57
C GLY A 960 -22.38 4.03 1.15
N ASP A 961 -21.91 3.10 1.97
CA ASP A 961 -20.70 2.31 1.71
C ASP A 961 -20.98 0.93 1.12
N VAL A 962 -22.26 0.62 0.86
CA VAL A 962 -22.67 -0.67 0.32
C VAL A 962 -22.88 -0.57 -1.19
N ASP A 963 -22.14 -1.38 -1.93
CA ASP A 963 -22.43 -1.63 -3.33
C ASP A 963 -23.57 -2.65 -3.43
N VAL A 964 -24.66 -2.25 -4.07
CA VAL A 964 -25.87 -3.05 -4.28
C VAL A 964 -26.00 -3.33 -5.77
N PRO A 965 -25.55 -4.50 -6.26
CA PRO A 965 -25.89 -4.89 -7.62
C PRO A 965 -27.39 -5.19 -7.69
N LEU A 966 -28.03 -4.81 -8.77
CA LEU A 966 -29.41 -5.15 -9.07
C LEU A 966 -29.46 -5.75 -10.46
N ARG A 967 -29.91 -7.00 -10.57
CA ARG A 967 -30.17 -7.69 -11.83
C ARG A 967 -31.66 -7.85 -12.01
N VAL A 968 -32.12 -7.53 -13.21
CA VAL A 968 -33.50 -7.74 -13.65
C VAL A 968 -33.43 -8.42 -15.01
N GLU A 969 -33.59 -9.74 -15.01
CA GLU A 969 -33.33 -10.60 -16.16
C GLU A 969 -34.59 -11.39 -16.52
N PHE A 970 -34.65 -11.93 -17.74
CA PHE A 970 -35.76 -12.75 -18.21
C PHE A 970 -35.23 -13.91 -19.09
N PRO A 971 -35.45 -15.18 -18.68
CA PRO A 971 -35.16 -16.34 -19.51
C PRO A 971 -36.26 -16.53 -20.57
N PHE A 972 -35.90 -16.39 -21.85
CA PHE A 972 -36.81 -16.62 -22.98
C PHE A 972 -36.89 -18.11 -23.35
N VAL A 973 -35.84 -18.87 -23.06
CA VAL A 973 -35.70 -20.28 -23.41
C VAL A 973 -35.37 -21.05 -22.15
N VAL A 974 -36.15 -22.10 -21.85
CA VAL A 974 -35.86 -23.06 -20.78
C VAL A 974 -36.20 -24.45 -21.32
N SER A 975 -35.22 -25.34 -21.40
CA SER A 975 -35.48 -26.74 -21.76
C SER A 975 -36.22 -27.44 -20.62
N ARG A 976 -37.06 -28.43 -20.93
CA ARG A 976 -37.95 -29.05 -19.94
C ARG A 976 -38.86 -28.01 -19.25
N PRO A 977 -39.71 -27.29 -20.02
CA PRO A 977 -40.53 -26.19 -19.51
C PRO A 977 -41.47 -26.57 -18.36
N GLN A 978 -41.73 -27.88 -18.15
CA GLN A 978 -42.48 -28.36 -16.98
C GLN A 978 -41.79 -28.10 -15.63
N TYR A 979 -40.47 -27.85 -15.63
CA TYR A 979 -39.65 -27.52 -14.45
C TYR A 979 -39.18 -26.05 -14.45
N ALA A 980 -39.62 -25.25 -15.42
CA ALA A 980 -39.36 -23.82 -15.46
C ALA A 980 -40.15 -23.10 -14.36
N HIS A 981 -39.58 -22.03 -13.80
CA HIS A 981 -40.21 -21.28 -12.72
C HIS A 981 -41.55 -20.60 -13.12
N ASN A 982 -41.71 -20.30 -14.41
CA ASN A 982 -42.78 -19.48 -14.97
C ASN A 982 -43.70 -20.27 -15.92
N ARG A 983 -43.99 -21.53 -15.58
CA ARG A 983 -44.86 -22.38 -16.39
C ARG A 983 -46.33 -21.92 -16.35
N ARG A 984 -46.96 -21.82 -17.52
CA ARG A 984 -48.43 -21.73 -17.61
C ARG A 984 -49.06 -23.11 -17.36
N GLN A 985 -49.88 -23.22 -16.31
CA GLN A 985 -50.54 -24.48 -15.93
C GLN A 985 -51.23 -25.15 -17.13
N GLY A 986 -50.98 -26.43 -17.33
CA GLY A 986 -51.58 -27.22 -18.43
C GLY A 986 -50.95 -27.03 -19.81
N THR A 987 -49.87 -26.26 -19.94
CA THR A 987 -49.16 -26.06 -21.23
C THR A 987 -47.66 -26.36 -21.12
N GLU A 988 -46.99 -26.44 -22.28
CA GLU A 988 -45.53 -26.46 -22.42
C GLU A 988 -44.94 -25.04 -22.64
N THR A 989 -45.75 -23.99 -22.47
CA THR A 989 -45.33 -22.60 -22.73
C THR A 989 -44.86 -21.89 -21.45
N ILE A 990 -43.81 -21.09 -21.62
CA ILE A 990 -43.16 -20.28 -20.58
C ILE A 990 -43.81 -18.88 -20.57
N GLU A 991 -44.26 -18.39 -19.40
CA GLU A 991 -44.84 -17.05 -19.24
C GLU A 991 -43.76 -15.98 -19.00
N PHE A 992 -44.03 -14.73 -19.39
CA PHE A 992 -43.15 -13.62 -19.06
C PHE A 992 -43.14 -13.33 -17.55
N ARG A 993 -41.98 -13.47 -16.89
CA ARG A 993 -41.78 -13.14 -15.46
C ARG A 993 -40.38 -12.62 -15.20
N TRP A 994 -40.27 -11.48 -14.52
CA TRP A 994 -38.98 -10.91 -14.16
C TRP A 994 -38.25 -11.76 -13.10
N LEU A 995 -36.99 -12.05 -13.37
CA LEU A 995 -36.04 -12.63 -12.44
C LEU A 995 -35.19 -11.51 -11.84
N MET A 996 -35.17 -11.43 -10.51
CA MET A 996 -34.42 -10.40 -9.80
C MET A 996 -33.32 -11.00 -8.93
N SER A 997 -32.22 -10.27 -8.79
CA SER A 997 -31.13 -10.64 -7.88
C SER A 997 -30.43 -9.40 -7.37
N LEU A 998 -30.07 -9.40 -6.09
CA LEU A 998 -29.24 -8.35 -5.47
C LEU A 998 -27.77 -8.75 -5.39
N GLU A 999 -27.37 -9.76 -6.16
CA GLU A 999 -26.04 -10.35 -6.18
C GLU A 999 -25.48 -10.38 -7.59
N ARG A 1000 -24.15 -10.37 -7.73
CA ARG A 1000 -23.49 -10.56 -9.03
C ARG A 1000 -23.65 -12.01 -9.48
N SER A 1001 -23.68 -12.24 -10.79
CA SER A 1001 -23.83 -13.59 -11.36
C SER A 1001 -22.67 -14.52 -10.97
N PHE A 1002 -21.43 -14.10 -11.20
CA PHE A 1002 -20.21 -14.80 -10.78
C PHE A 1002 -18.98 -13.91 -10.88
#